data_AF-A0AAU2PAR8-F1
#
_entry.id   AF-A0AAU2PAR8-F1
#
_cell.length_a   1.000
_cell.length_b   1.000
_cell.length_c   1.000
_cell.angle_alpha   90.00
_cell.angle_beta   90.00
_cell.angle_gamma   90.00
#
_symmetry.space_group_name_H-M   'P 1'
#
loop_
_entity.id
_entity.type
_entity.pdbx_description
1 polymer ?
#
loop_
_entity_poly.entity_id
_entity_poly.type
_entity_poly.pdbx_seq_one_letter_code
_entity_poly.pdbx_strand_id
1 'polypeptide(L)'
;MMWRRRSLIIAAAAALSVSLFQPSVSADDAVGGAVEKQSVVAAAPEPAESASYEIPEYNPVPLSKGEEPPATPEPEDYADLRATGLRLMLEDLRNGDLKEEAFINHAYAKLGYQSKGVPARYRDDALTEGEQIILGMAIGREIEKLPHPVRKSIQNRLAHAKDLQRFLKEDPKDDLTDDSTEEPTVESTVESTVDQSASAQESSGDVSVLAAPVECGGFLPAGVGGAVVFDCAHQMDDFVIFYNIEGSRSVDPDDDAVGADLSRGDIPENGVPNYIDRLDRSFRVALTKFHGLGYEEQDPDQKIAVLIGSRLVERGVGFVPPPQAAGANVIHIGSDFDESGLSSNEFYLPRHELFHVMQYKHIDMGTVFNVRGVNAWMEATAEWAAHQALQDDLAHVPATSATSYASALQLFFERPEQALTHQDSFGKNLDEGEGRQYGAFIFAEFLEERLGAQAIRRTWERIGDSWFPDAASQIEDMIEDDFGADPYEEFRVFGVANYQLCGGSTAADYGSYWRYQDADVSEWCTRLGGSGSDATFPVARPKHETIALPADGKASGAATVEDGGVHYVDLVGQKDPSKLWNMAVRTMQDDDRRLTFTVVNWERIPKRCYADDKSARAQDATIDTRIGGDTCYVVTLMISHGDLDEESEEGRWETAYTSLFGGAVGGTDVEIGVQPGGNLITPGGSPSAGTRTTEVGLRYKPTNLEAVSAVACHCEGWGIQVTPPGGVGQWSGWSHGVHGLSANAEIVSFTTTPTTATSVVRLVGTDYPVYVQHDFRPSSRPELYDVEVTITSLAPEADVPHITYRRVVDWDVEPTPTEEYVTVKADHENVEFASDYGLAGPDPASGRPVLHNSGSFTDAGPYDQGTVFDLNVPMADIPGPETWVEGSFHLYYGAAPSQDKALEALAAVGAPVYSLAKPNTPGNPGSGSPSTFVLGYKPVS
;
A
#
# COMPACT_ATOMS: atom_id res chain seq x y z
N MET A 1 65.11 -35.33 -10.37
CA MET A 1 64.54 -35.13 -11.72
C MET A 1 63.09 -34.69 -11.51
N MET A 2 62.86 -33.38 -11.36
CA MET A 2 62.37 -32.45 -12.42
C MET A 2 60.95 -32.82 -12.90
N TRP A 3 59.92 -31.97 -12.93
CA TRP A 3 59.70 -30.56 -12.56
C TRP A 3 58.17 -30.28 -12.78
N ARG A 4 57.62 -29.28 -12.06
CA ARG A 4 56.38 -28.48 -12.33
C ARG A 4 54.98 -29.12 -12.29
N ARG A 5 54.13 -28.60 -11.40
CA ARG A 5 52.96 -27.72 -11.69
C ARG A 5 52.09 -27.53 -10.42
N ARG A 6 52.02 -26.30 -9.90
CA ARG A 6 50.91 -25.78 -9.07
C ARG A 6 50.76 -24.28 -9.38
N SER A 7 49.76 -23.94 -10.19
CA SER A 7 49.18 -22.60 -10.43
C SER A 7 48.04 -22.83 -11.42
N LEU A 8 46.78 -22.84 -10.97
CA LEU A 8 45.55 -22.74 -11.79
C LEU A 8 44.32 -22.98 -10.89
N ILE A 9 43.74 -21.92 -10.32
CA ILE A 9 42.29 -21.72 -10.13
C ILE A 9 42.04 -20.20 -10.06
N ILE A 10 42.11 -19.51 -11.20
CA ILE A 10 41.37 -18.27 -11.54
C ILE A 10 41.36 -18.24 -13.08
N ALA A 11 40.31 -18.79 -13.70
CA ALA A 11 39.92 -18.56 -15.10
C ALA A 11 38.81 -19.55 -15.48
N ALA A 12 37.55 -19.19 -15.24
CA ALA A 12 36.39 -19.85 -15.82
C ALA A 12 35.24 -18.85 -16.01
N ALA A 13 35.48 -17.82 -16.83
CA ALA A 13 34.43 -16.96 -17.37
C ALA A 13 34.94 -16.29 -18.66
N ALA A 14 35.24 -17.10 -19.69
CA ALA A 14 35.46 -16.63 -21.06
C ALA A 14 35.60 -17.83 -22.00
N ALA A 15 34.49 -18.31 -22.56
CA ALA A 15 34.42 -18.88 -23.92
C ALA A 15 33.04 -19.55 -24.16
N LEU A 16 32.16 -18.89 -24.89
CA LEU A 16 31.30 -19.53 -25.90
C LEU A 16 30.57 -18.47 -26.72
N SER A 17 31.06 -18.24 -27.94
CA SER A 17 30.37 -17.52 -29.01
C SER A 17 30.80 -18.14 -30.34
N VAL A 18 29.98 -17.98 -31.39
CA VAL A 18 30.09 -18.51 -32.79
C VAL A 18 29.32 -19.83 -32.95
N SER A 19 28.23 -20.00 -33.72
CA SER A 19 27.54 -19.24 -34.78
C SER A 19 26.10 -19.76 -34.92
N LEU A 20 25.17 -18.97 -35.47
CA LEU A 20 24.49 -19.28 -36.75
C LEU A 20 23.69 -18.07 -37.26
N PHE A 21 23.71 -17.91 -38.58
CA PHE A 21 23.35 -16.74 -39.36
C PHE A 21 21.99 -16.92 -40.09
N GLN A 22 21.38 -15.76 -40.43
CA GLN A 22 20.42 -15.45 -41.51
C GLN A 22 18.89 -15.42 -41.19
N PRO A 23 18.09 -14.60 -41.90
CA PRO A 23 18.25 -13.14 -42.09
C PRO A 23 16.94 -12.35 -41.89
N SER A 24 17.13 -11.04 -41.72
CA SER A 24 16.18 -9.93 -41.68
C SER A 24 15.20 -9.87 -42.86
N VAL A 25 13.93 -9.54 -42.58
CA VAL A 25 13.01 -8.89 -43.53
C VAL A 25 12.74 -7.48 -43.02
N SER A 26 13.03 -6.50 -43.87
CA SER A 26 12.79 -5.07 -43.67
C SER A 26 11.30 -4.72 -43.69
N ALA A 27 10.90 -3.77 -42.85
CA ALA A 27 9.67 -3.02 -43.04
C ALA A 27 10.03 -1.53 -43.11
N ASP A 28 10.10 -1.01 -44.34
CA ASP A 28 9.85 0.40 -44.65
C ASP A 28 8.54 0.43 -45.44
N ASP A 29 7.59 1.22 -44.97
CA ASP A 29 6.93 2.29 -45.71
C ASP A 29 5.53 2.60 -45.16
N ALA A 30 5.42 3.79 -44.58
CA ALA A 30 4.18 4.49 -44.36
C ALA A 30 3.68 5.09 -45.68
N VAL A 31 2.46 4.73 -46.11
CA VAL A 31 1.64 5.55 -47.03
C VAL A 31 0.18 5.42 -46.65
N GLY A 32 -0.49 6.57 -46.52
CA GLY A 32 -1.86 6.70 -46.06
C GLY A 32 -2.93 6.24 -47.04
N GLY A 33 -4.15 6.17 -46.52
CA GLY A 33 -5.37 5.92 -47.29
C GLY A 33 -6.60 6.24 -46.45
N ALA A 34 -7.21 7.39 -46.72
CA ALA A 34 -8.53 7.75 -46.24
C ALA A 34 -9.60 6.79 -46.81
N VAL A 35 -10.50 6.27 -45.97
CA VAL A 35 -11.74 5.63 -46.42
C VAL A 35 -12.91 6.03 -45.53
N GLU A 36 -13.72 6.93 -46.10
CA GLU A 36 -15.18 6.86 -46.26
C GLU A 36 -16.04 6.21 -45.16
N LYS A 37 -16.93 7.06 -44.61
CA LYS A 37 -18.12 6.69 -43.83
C LYS A 37 -19.04 5.76 -44.63
N GLN A 38 -19.37 4.59 -44.07
CA GLN A 38 -20.60 3.88 -44.39
C GLN A 38 -21.38 3.57 -43.12
N SER A 39 -22.55 4.18 -43.01
CA SER A 39 -23.61 3.81 -42.07
C SER A 39 -24.23 2.48 -42.49
N VAL A 40 -24.18 1.47 -41.62
CA VAL A 40 -24.99 0.26 -41.77
C VAL A 40 -25.92 0.17 -40.57
N VAL A 41 -27.21 0.33 -40.85
CA VAL A 41 -28.32 -0.01 -39.96
C VAL A 41 -28.38 -1.54 -39.90
N ALA A 42 -28.19 -2.12 -38.72
CA ALA A 42 -28.40 -3.54 -38.47
C ALA A 42 -29.55 -3.71 -37.47
N ALA A 43 -30.50 -4.58 -37.86
CA ALA A 43 -31.75 -4.87 -37.18
C ALA A 43 -31.55 -5.59 -35.83
N ALA A 44 -32.53 -5.42 -34.95
CA ALA A 44 -32.65 -6.11 -33.66
C ALA A 44 -32.75 -7.64 -33.84
N PRO A 45 -32.01 -8.45 -33.06
CA PRO A 45 -32.30 -9.87 -32.92
C PRO A 45 -33.36 -10.13 -31.85
N GLU A 46 -34.27 -11.06 -32.15
CA GLU A 46 -35.28 -11.64 -31.26
C GLU A 46 -34.66 -12.32 -30.01
N PRO A 47 -35.41 -12.43 -28.89
CA PRO A 47 -34.89 -12.96 -27.64
C PRO A 47 -34.63 -14.48 -27.72
N ALA A 48 -33.40 -14.89 -27.43
CA ALA A 48 -33.03 -16.29 -27.27
C ALA A 48 -33.57 -16.84 -25.93
N GLU A 49 -34.16 -18.03 -25.99
CA GLU A 49 -34.66 -18.81 -24.86
C GLU A 49 -33.61 -19.00 -23.75
N SER A 50 -34.06 -18.88 -22.50
CA SER A 50 -33.28 -19.15 -21.29
C SER A 50 -32.84 -20.61 -21.22
N ALA A 51 -31.59 -20.89 -21.59
CA ALA A 51 -30.92 -22.13 -21.21
C ALA A 51 -30.43 -22.00 -19.76
N SER A 52 -31.01 -22.77 -18.84
CA SER A 52 -30.47 -22.96 -17.51
C SER A 52 -29.08 -23.58 -17.61
N TYR A 53 -28.05 -22.85 -17.21
CA TYR A 53 -26.69 -23.34 -17.13
C TYR A 53 -26.52 -24.14 -15.83
N GLU A 54 -26.37 -25.45 -15.95
CA GLU A 54 -25.94 -26.31 -14.84
C GLU A 54 -24.41 -26.19 -14.67
N ILE A 55 -23.99 -25.96 -13.43
CA ILE A 55 -22.59 -25.87 -13.00
C ILE A 55 -21.91 -27.23 -13.28
N PRO A 56 -20.80 -27.30 -14.05
CA PRO A 56 -20.05 -28.54 -14.19
C PRO A 56 -19.36 -28.87 -12.86
N GLU A 57 -19.62 -30.06 -12.34
CA GLU A 57 -18.90 -30.62 -11.19
C GLU A 57 -17.42 -30.83 -11.59
N TYR A 58 -16.52 -30.03 -11.00
CA TYR A 58 -15.09 -30.10 -11.31
C TYR A 58 -14.43 -31.27 -10.57
N ASN A 59 -13.84 -32.18 -11.35
CA ASN A 59 -13.05 -33.29 -10.89
C ASN A 59 -11.58 -33.04 -11.28
N PRO A 60 -10.68 -32.73 -10.33
CA PRO A 60 -9.30 -32.35 -10.66
C PRO A 60 -8.54 -33.57 -11.20
N VAL A 61 -8.17 -33.51 -12.48
CA VAL A 61 -7.10 -34.36 -13.03
C VAL A 61 -5.78 -33.61 -12.85
N PRO A 62 -4.76 -34.20 -12.18
CA PRO A 62 -3.47 -33.56 -12.02
C PRO A 62 -2.78 -33.34 -13.38
N LEU A 63 -2.32 -32.11 -13.63
CA LEU A 63 -1.46 -31.80 -14.77
C LEU A 63 -0.03 -32.30 -14.51
N SER A 64 0.54 -32.94 -15.53
CA SER A 64 1.89 -33.50 -15.54
C SER A 64 2.95 -32.40 -15.55
N LYS A 65 3.84 -32.42 -14.54
CA LYS A 65 5.12 -31.67 -14.51
C LYS A 65 5.94 -31.96 -15.77
N GLY A 66 6.52 -30.93 -16.37
CA GLY A 66 7.47 -31.09 -17.47
C GLY A 66 8.13 -29.79 -17.92
N GLU A 67 9.02 -29.25 -17.09
CA GLU A 67 10.42 -28.95 -17.42
C GLU A 67 11.10 -28.32 -16.19
N GLU A 68 12.11 -29.00 -15.66
CA GLU A 68 12.93 -28.55 -14.51
C GLU A 68 13.98 -27.52 -14.97
N PRO A 69 14.26 -26.49 -14.16
CA PRO A 69 15.35 -25.55 -14.44
C PRO A 69 16.72 -26.26 -14.42
N PRO A 70 17.71 -25.76 -15.17
CA PRO A 70 19.03 -26.39 -15.24
C PRO A 70 19.71 -26.38 -13.87
N ALA A 71 20.16 -27.55 -13.43
CA ALA A 71 20.83 -27.74 -12.14
C ALA A 71 22.13 -26.93 -12.06
N THR A 72 22.29 -26.19 -10.96
CA THR A 72 23.55 -25.58 -10.51
C THR A 72 24.63 -26.66 -10.36
N PRO A 73 25.91 -26.40 -10.71
CA PRO A 73 26.95 -27.41 -10.62
C PRO A 73 27.23 -27.76 -9.15
N GLU A 74 26.84 -28.98 -8.75
CA GLU A 74 27.25 -29.56 -7.48
C GLU A 74 28.73 -29.94 -7.51
N PRO A 75 29.43 -29.95 -6.35
CA PRO A 75 30.75 -30.57 -6.27
C PRO A 75 30.63 -32.03 -6.73
N GLU A 76 31.28 -32.38 -7.84
CA GLU A 76 31.07 -33.66 -8.54
C GLU A 76 31.41 -34.91 -7.70
N ASP A 77 32.09 -34.76 -6.55
CA ASP A 77 32.39 -35.89 -5.67
C ASP A 77 32.68 -35.47 -4.22
N TYR A 78 32.00 -36.09 -3.24
CA TYR A 78 32.32 -35.96 -1.81
C TYR A 78 33.43 -36.93 -1.36
N ALA A 79 34.01 -37.71 -2.28
CA ALA A 79 35.06 -38.70 -1.99
C ALA A 79 36.31 -38.11 -1.32
N ASP A 80 36.56 -36.81 -1.50
CA ASP A 80 37.72 -36.12 -0.92
C ASP A 80 37.52 -35.70 0.56
N LEU A 81 36.32 -35.85 1.12
CA LEU A 81 36.07 -35.60 2.54
C LEU A 81 36.71 -36.69 3.42
N ARG A 82 37.48 -36.26 4.42
CA ARG A 82 38.16 -37.14 5.37
C ARG A 82 37.20 -37.69 6.41
N ALA A 83 36.24 -36.88 6.83
CA ALA A 83 35.16 -37.21 7.73
C ALA A 83 34.15 -38.15 7.04
N THR A 84 34.26 -39.45 7.33
CA THR A 84 33.42 -40.49 6.71
C THR A 84 31.96 -40.33 7.11
N GLY A 85 31.69 -39.92 8.34
CA GLY A 85 30.33 -39.64 8.82
C GLY A 85 29.71 -38.41 8.14
N LEU A 86 30.50 -37.35 7.90
CA LEU A 86 30.07 -36.16 7.13
C LEU A 86 29.71 -36.55 5.71
N ARG A 87 30.60 -37.29 5.05
CA ARG A 87 30.42 -37.75 3.67
C ARG A 87 29.13 -38.55 3.52
N LEU A 88 28.91 -39.53 4.40
CA LEU A 88 27.68 -40.35 4.38
C LEU A 88 26.42 -39.53 4.64
N MET A 89 26.50 -38.51 5.50
CA MET A 89 25.38 -37.63 5.80
C MET A 89 25.00 -36.75 4.61
N LEU A 90 25.98 -36.18 3.90
CA LEU A 90 25.77 -35.41 2.68
C LEU A 90 25.32 -36.28 1.50
N GLU A 91 25.86 -37.51 1.38
CA GLU A 91 25.42 -38.48 0.38
C GLU A 91 23.96 -38.91 0.60
N ASP A 92 23.54 -39.15 1.84
CA ASP A 92 22.14 -39.50 2.13
C ASP A 92 21.18 -38.33 1.93
N LEU A 93 21.59 -37.11 2.28
CA LEU A 93 20.83 -35.90 1.96
C LEU A 93 20.63 -35.79 0.44
N ARG A 94 21.71 -35.89 -0.33
CA ARG A 94 21.67 -35.83 -1.80
C ARG A 94 20.78 -36.92 -2.41
N ASN A 95 20.80 -38.12 -1.85
CA ASN A 95 20.00 -39.24 -2.34
C ASN A 95 18.51 -39.18 -1.89
N GLY A 96 18.14 -38.21 -1.05
CA GLY A 96 16.81 -38.11 -0.44
C GLY A 96 16.55 -39.12 0.69
N ASP A 97 17.57 -39.85 1.13
CA ASP A 97 17.53 -40.82 2.23
C ASP A 97 17.55 -40.12 3.60
N LEU A 98 17.96 -38.85 3.65
CA LEU A 98 17.94 -37.99 4.82
C LEU A 98 17.21 -36.69 4.51
N LYS A 99 16.03 -36.50 5.12
CA LYS A 99 15.23 -35.28 4.95
C LYS A 99 15.92 -34.05 5.57
N GLU A 100 15.60 -32.88 5.05
CA GLU A 100 16.18 -31.57 5.36
C GLU A 100 16.20 -31.29 6.87
N GLU A 101 15.08 -31.43 7.56
CA GLU A 101 14.99 -31.21 9.01
C GLU A 101 15.86 -32.21 9.81
N ALA A 102 15.90 -33.47 9.40
CA ALA A 102 16.72 -34.50 10.05
C ALA A 102 18.21 -34.27 9.79
N PHE A 103 18.56 -33.89 8.57
CA PHE A 103 19.89 -33.45 8.18
C PHE A 103 20.34 -32.29 9.04
N ILE A 104 19.54 -31.23 9.16
CA ILE A 104 19.88 -30.03 9.94
C ILE A 104 20.12 -30.37 11.41
N ASN A 105 19.24 -31.17 12.03
CA ASN A 105 19.43 -31.61 13.41
C ASN A 105 20.72 -32.44 13.60
N HIS A 106 21.05 -33.31 12.65
CA HIS A 106 22.28 -34.11 12.70
C HIS A 106 23.54 -33.29 12.43
N ALA A 107 23.48 -32.39 11.46
CA ALA A 107 24.54 -31.47 11.08
C ALA A 107 24.90 -30.55 12.25
N TYR A 108 23.90 -29.97 12.93
CA TYR A 108 24.13 -29.19 14.14
C TYR A 108 24.69 -30.04 15.29
N ALA A 109 24.16 -31.24 15.52
CA ALA A 109 24.73 -32.12 16.54
C ALA A 109 26.20 -32.49 16.26
N LYS A 110 26.60 -32.51 14.97
CA LYS A 110 27.95 -32.83 14.50
C LYS A 110 28.93 -31.65 14.59
N LEU A 111 28.42 -30.42 14.59
CA LEU A 111 29.16 -29.20 14.93
C LEU A 111 29.25 -28.97 16.45
N GLY A 112 28.71 -29.89 17.27
CA GLY A 112 28.84 -29.88 18.73
C GLY A 112 27.65 -29.30 19.49
N TYR A 113 26.56 -28.93 18.81
CA TYR A 113 25.44 -28.18 19.41
C TYR A 113 24.43 -29.05 20.19
N GLN A 114 24.46 -30.38 20.03
CA GLN A 114 23.63 -31.31 20.81
C GLN A 114 24.42 -32.55 21.22
N SER A 115 24.43 -32.86 22.52
CA SER A 115 25.18 -33.99 23.08
C SER A 115 24.61 -35.38 22.73
N LYS A 116 23.41 -35.43 22.13
CA LYS A 116 22.78 -36.66 21.67
C LYS A 116 21.96 -36.37 20.42
N GLY A 117 22.29 -37.04 19.33
CA GLY A 117 21.46 -36.92 18.13
C GLY A 117 22.09 -37.47 16.87
N VAL A 118 23.42 -37.40 16.73
CA VAL A 118 24.09 -37.93 15.53
C VAL A 118 23.98 -39.47 15.51
N PRO A 119 23.22 -40.06 14.55
CA PRO A 119 23.18 -41.49 14.33
C PRO A 119 24.60 -42.03 14.19
N ALA A 120 24.85 -43.26 14.66
CA ALA A 120 26.20 -43.83 14.66
C ALA A 120 26.87 -43.81 13.28
N ARG A 121 26.09 -43.88 12.19
CA ARG A 121 26.56 -43.82 10.80
C ARG A 121 27.10 -42.44 10.37
N TYR A 122 26.71 -41.35 11.05
CA TYR A 122 27.14 -39.99 10.73
C TYR A 122 28.16 -39.43 11.73
N ARG A 123 28.67 -40.24 12.67
CA ARG A 123 29.65 -39.76 13.65
C ARG A 123 31.04 -39.70 13.06
N ASP A 124 31.78 -38.67 13.41
CA ASP A 124 33.21 -38.53 13.16
C ASP A 124 33.92 -38.14 14.46
N ASP A 125 35.21 -38.44 14.57
CA ASP A 125 36.00 -38.11 15.76
C ASP A 125 36.27 -36.59 15.88
N ALA A 126 36.40 -35.90 14.74
CA ALA A 126 36.49 -34.44 14.62
C ALA A 126 36.25 -34.03 13.15
N LEU A 127 35.83 -32.78 12.93
CA LEU A 127 35.77 -32.16 11.61
C LEU A 127 36.91 -31.16 11.44
N THR A 128 37.56 -31.15 10.27
CA THR A 128 38.48 -30.06 9.90
C THR A 128 37.72 -28.77 9.59
N GLU A 129 38.39 -27.62 9.64
CA GLU A 129 37.78 -26.31 9.33
C GLU A 129 37.12 -26.29 7.94
N GLY A 130 37.78 -26.82 6.91
CA GLY A 130 37.20 -26.96 5.57
C GLY A 130 35.97 -27.87 5.52
N GLU A 131 35.91 -28.93 6.33
CA GLU A 131 34.75 -29.82 6.43
C GLU A 131 33.59 -29.21 7.23
N GLN A 132 33.89 -28.37 8.23
CA GLN A 132 32.90 -27.57 8.94
C GLN A 132 32.27 -26.52 8.02
N ILE A 133 33.07 -25.91 7.14
CA ILE A 133 32.60 -24.98 6.10
C ILE A 133 31.67 -25.70 5.11
N ILE A 134 32.07 -26.86 4.59
CA ILE A 134 31.23 -27.65 3.67
C ILE A 134 29.91 -28.07 4.34
N LEU A 135 29.97 -28.46 5.63
CA LEU A 135 28.78 -28.77 6.40
C LEU A 135 27.89 -27.52 6.60
N GLY A 136 28.47 -26.35 6.89
CA GLY A 136 27.75 -25.08 7.03
C GLY A 136 27.01 -24.67 5.75
N MET A 137 27.67 -24.80 4.59
CA MET A 137 27.04 -24.53 3.27
C MET A 137 25.86 -25.46 3.01
N ALA A 138 26.00 -26.75 3.34
CA ALA A 138 24.91 -27.70 3.20
C ALA A 138 23.76 -27.39 4.18
N ILE A 139 24.04 -26.95 5.41
CA ILE A 139 22.98 -26.51 6.34
C ILE A 139 22.22 -25.30 5.76
N GLY A 140 22.91 -24.29 5.24
CA GLY A 140 22.25 -23.10 4.67
C GLY A 140 21.32 -23.44 3.51
N ARG A 141 21.81 -24.24 2.55
CA ARG A 141 20.99 -24.70 1.43
C ARG A 141 19.73 -25.44 1.86
N GLU A 142 19.82 -26.27 2.90
CA GLU A 142 18.67 -27.09 3.33
C GLU A 142 17.74 -26.37 4.31
N ILE A 143 18.20 -25.33 5.02
CA ILE A 143 17.36 -24.57 5.96
C ILE A 143 16.40 -23.63 5.22
N GLU A 144 16.80 -23.14 4.05
CA GLU A 144 15.95 -22.36 3.16
C GLU A 144 14.73 -23.17 2.69
N LYS A 145 14.87 -24.49 2.54
CA LYS A 145 13.78 -25.40 2.15
C LYS A 145 12.79 -25.71 3.28
N LEU A 146 13.02 -25.22 4.50
CA LEU A 146 12.10 -25.43 5.63
C LEU A 146 11.07 -24.30 5.75
N PRO A 147 9.82 -24.60 6.17
CA PRO A 147 8.81 -23.58 6.45
C PRO A 147 9.27 -22.58 7.53
N HIS A 148 8.89 -21.30 7.40
CA HIS A 148 9.35 -20.22 8.27
C HIS A 148 9.18 -20.50 9.78
N PRO A 149 8.05 -21.06 10.30
CA PRO A 149 7.92 -21.37 11.72
C PRO A 149 8.97 -22.38 12.23
N VAL A 150 9.40 -23.29 11.36
CA VAL A 150 10.44 -24.29 11.66
C VAL A 150 11.82 -23.62 11.60
N ARG A 151 12.07 -22.76 10.60
CA ARG A 151 13.27 -21.94 10.47
C ARG A 151 13.47 -21.03 11.70
N LYS A 152 12.46 -20.23 12.07
CA LYS A 152 12.41 -19.35 13.25
C LYS A 152 12.55 -20.14 14.55
N SER A 153 11.96 -21.34 14.65
CA SER A 153 12.16 -22.25 15.80
C SER A 153 13.59 -22.80 15.89
N ILE A 154 14.24 -23.10 14.77
CA ILE A 154 15.66 -23.50 14.74
C ILE A 154 16.55 -22.32 15.11
N GLN A 155 16.35 -21.15 14.50
CA GLN A 155 17.08 -19.90 14.79
C GLN A 155 16.94 -19.50 16.26
N ASN A 156 15.73 -19.50 16.82
CA ASN A 156 15.49 -19.19 18.23
C ASN A 156 16.21 -20.16 19.17
N ARG A 157 16.22 -21.47 18.85
CA ARG A 157 16.97 -22.47 19.63
C ARG A 157 18.48 -22.23 19.57
N LEU A 158 19.00 -21.73 18.46
CA LEU A 158 20.41 -21.40 18.28
C LEU A 158 20.79 -20.12 19.04
N ALA A 159 19.98 -19.07 18.97
CA ALA A 159 20.19 -17.81 19.69
C ALA A 159 20.24 -17.98 21.23
N HIS A 160 19.58 -19.02 21.76
CA HIS A 160 19.51 -19.30 23.20
C HIS A 160 20.56 -20.31 23.70
N ALA A 161 21.43 -20.82 22.82
CA ALA A 161 22.47 -21.76 23.21
C ALA A 161 23.62 -21.03 23.93
N LYS A 162 23.61 -21.07 25.27
CA LYS A 162 24.59 -20.40 26.17
C LYS A 162 26.07 -20.69 25.87
N ASP A 163 26.39 -21.79 25.19
CA ASP A 163 27.77 -22.15 24.85
C ASP A 163 28.34 -21.33 23.66
N LEU A 164 27.49 -20.62 22.90
CA LEU A 164 27.90 -19.79 21.75
C LEU A 164 28.60 -18.48 22.15
N GLN A 165 28.20 -17.85 23.28
CA GLN A 165 28.81 -16.61 23.76
C GLN A 165 30.29 -16.75 24.15
N ARG A 166 30.77 -18.00 24.36
CA ARG A 166 32.14 -18.27 24.75
C ARG A 166 33.12 -18.27 23.57
N PHE A 167 32.69 -18.71 22.39
CA PHE A 167 33.53 -18.71 21.18
C PHE A 167 33.71 -17.32 20.57
N LEU A 168 32.82 -16.38 20.88
CA LEU A 168 32.86 -14.99 20.38
C LEU A 168 33.71 -14.05 21.26
N LYS A 169 34.27 -14.50 22.39
CA LYS A 169 34.95 -13.62 23.37
C LYS A 169 36.41 -13.92 23.69
N GLU A 170 37.05 -14.92 23.08
CA GLU A 170 38.45 -15.24 23.39
C GLU A 170 39.41 -14.76 22.28
N ASP A 171 39.93 -13.54 22.47
CA ASP A 171 41.19 -13.09 21.90
C ASP A 171 42.32 -13.95 22.51
N PRO A 172 43.20 -14.62 21.74
CA PRO A 172 44.18 -15.54 22.29
C PRO A 172 45.40 -14.79 22.84
N LYS A 173 45.22 -14.08 23.95
CA LYS A 173 46.34 -13.65 24.81
C LYS A 173 45.99 -13.75 26.29
N ASP A 174 46.91 -14.36 27.01
CA ASP A 174 47.04 -14.44 28.47
C ASP A 174 46.22 -15.52 29.20
N ASP A 175 46.66 -16.76 28.99
CA ASP A 175 46.70 -17.75 30.08
C ASP A 175 47.91 -17.43 30.97
N LEU A 176 47.67 -17.00 32.22
CA LEU A 176 48.44 -17.38 33.42
C LEU A 176 47.96 -16.64 34.71
N THR A 177 47.57 -17.46 35.71
CA THR A 177 47.56 -17.26 37.19
C THR A 177 46.30 -16.75 37.93
N ASP A 178 45.49 -17.73 38.36
CA ASP A 178 45.20 -18.16 39.75
C ASP A 178 44.95 -17.15 40.91
N ASP A 179 43.70 -17.20 41.38
CA ASP A 179 43.18 -17.24 42.77
C ASP A 179 43.60 -16.19 43.82
N SER A 180 42.65 -15.33 44.23
CA SER A 180 41.95 -15.45 45.54
C SER A 180 41.34 -14.13 46.06
N THR A 181 40.05 -14.23 46.41
CA THR A 181 39.35 -13.65 47.58
C THR A 181 39.17 -12.14 47.80
N GLU A 182 37.90 -11.85 48.17
CA GLU A 182 37.39 -10.83 49.12
C GLU A 182 37.21 -9.37 48.65
N GLU A 183 35.92 -8.97 48.55
CA GLU A 183 35.47 -7.60 48.74
C GLU A 183 35.88 -7.08 50.13
N PRO A 184 36.10 -5.76 50.28
CA PRO A 184 35.02 -4.98 50.90
C PRO A 184 34.82 -3.56 50.33
N THR A 185 33.58 -3.13 50.49
CA THR A 185 33.04 -1.75 50.54
C THR A 185 33.99 -0.65 51.02
N VAL A 186 33.86 0.57 50.49
CA VAL A 186 33.72 1.87 51.23
C VAL A 186 33.47 3.05 50.28
N GLU A 187 32.61 3.95 50.76
CA GLU A 187 32.22 5.29 50.30
C GLU A 187 33.35 6.26 49.89
N SER A 188 33.05 7.14 48.93
CA SER A 188 33.21 8.61 49.05
C SER A 188 32.53 9.30 47.85
N THR A 189 31.34 9.92 47.99
CA THR A 189 31.11 11.35 48.29
C THR A 189 31.95 12.36 47.48
N VAL A 190 31.24 13.15 46.66
CA VAL A 190 31.22 14.64 46.63
C VAL A 190 31.43 15.28 45.24
N GLU A 191 30.33 15.91 44.82
CA GLU A 191 30.17 17.21 44.13
C GLU A 191 30.95 17.49 42.84
N SER A 192 30.19 17.70 41.76
CA SER A 192 30.43 18.89 40.94
C SER A 192 29.10 19.63 40.73
N THR A 193 29.10 20.89 41.12
CA THR A 193 28.04 21.87 40.87
C THR A 193 28.64 23.01 40.05
N VAL A 194 27.83 23.46 39.08
CA VAL A 194 27.64 24.85 38.62
C VAL A 194 28.41 25.32 37.37
N ASP A 195 27.56 25.59 36.36
CA ASP A 195 27.53 26.69 35.39
C ASP A 195 28.83 27.18 34.73
N GLN A 196 28.78 27.36 33.41
CA GLN A 196 28.38 28.66 32.85
C GLN A 196 28.22 28.64 31.32
N SER A 197 27.13 29.28 30.91
CA SER A 197 26.84 29.85 29.60
C SER A 197 27.97 30.70 29.00
N ALA A 198 28.24 30.55 27.71
CA ALA A 198 28.74 31.60 26.80
C ALA A 198 28.46 31.15 25.35
N SER A 199 27.39 31.67 24.75
CA SER A 199 27.41 32.70 23.71
C SER A 199 28.19 32.33 22.44
N ALA A 200 27.42 32.08 21.39
CA ALA A 200 27.85 32.01 20.00
C ALA A 200 28.70 33.23 19.62
N GLN A 201 29.85 32.96 19.01
CA GLN A 201 30.57 33.92 18.22
C GLN A 201 31.09 33.19 16.98
N GLU A 202 30.50 33.53 15.83
CA GLU A 202 30.98 33.16 14.51
C GLU A 202 32.46 33.53 14.38
N SER A 203 33.32 32.52 14.22
CA SER A 203 34.67 32.71 13.71
C SER A 203 34.78 31.96 12.39
N SER A 204 34.81 32.72 11.30
CA SER A 204 35.37 32.33 10.03
C SER A 204 36.80 31.81 10.25
N GLY A 205 36.93 30.49 10.35
CA GLY A 205 38.21 29.79 10.43
C GLY A 205 38.66 29.44 9.02
N ASP A 206 39.67 30.15 8.55
CA ASP A 206 40.49 29.80 7.39
C ASP A 206 40.96 28.34 7.54
N VAL A 207 40.46 27.43 6.69
CA VAL A 207 40.98 26.07 6.60
C VAL A 207 42.27 26.14 5.78
N SER A 208 43.41 26.20 6.45
CA SER A 208 44.69 25.91 5.78
C SER A 208 44.71 24.42 5.43
N VAL A 209 44.35 24.09 4.19
CA VAL A 209 44.52 22.75 3.62
C VAL A 209 46.03 22.48 3.55
N LEU A 210 46.53 21.64 4.44
CA LEU A 210 47.87 21.06 4.29
C LEU A 210 47.77 20.07 3.12
N ALA A 211 48.38 20.40 1.98
CA ALA A 211 48.46 19.52 0.84
C ALA A 211 49.10 18.19 1.26
N ALA A 212 48.34 17.10 1.12
CA ALA A 212 48.83 15.74 1.25
C ALA A 212 49.97 15.47 0.25
N PRO A 213 51.02 14.71 0.63
CA PRO A 213 52.10 14.41 -0.29
C PRO A 213 51.61 13.47 -1.41
N VAL A 214 51.72 13.94 -2.66
CA VAL A 214 51.59 13.10 -3.85
C VAL A 214 52.92 12.36 -4.06
N GLU A 215 52.86 11.04 -4.07
CA GLU A 215 54.01 10.19 -4.40
C GLU A 215 53.84 9.67 -5.84
N CYS A 216 54.31 10.44 -6.81
CA CYS A 216 54.43 10.00 -8.21
C CYS A 216 55.90 9.67 -8.53
N GLY A 217 56.13 8.52 -9.14
CA GLY A 217 57.47 8.11 -9.57
C GLY A 217 58.08 7.00 -8.73
N GLY A 218 57.60 5.78 -8.93
CA GLY A 218 58.13 4.54 -8.39
C GLY A 218 57.10 3.43 -8.55
N PHE A 219 57.53 2.19 -8.82
CA PHE A 219 56.61 1.05 -8.85
C PHE A 219 56.01 0.86 -7.44
N LEU A 220 54.77 1.29 -7.23
CA LEU A 220 54.04 1.05 -5.99
C LEU A 220 53.25 -0.27 -6.12
N PRO A 221 53.68 -1.37 -5.48
CA PRO A 221 52.91 -2.61 -5.49
C PRO A 221 51.68 -2.45 -4.60
N ALA A 222 50.48 -2.43 -5.21
CA ALA A 222 49.24 -2.67 -4.47
C ALA A 222 49.22 -4.18 -4.09
N GLY A 223 49.24 -4.46 -2.79
CA GLY A 223 49.49 -5.79 -2.21
C GLY A 223 48.40 -6.86 -2.43
N VAL A 224 47.44 -6.68 -3.33
CA VAL A 224 46.29 -7.59 -3.49
C VAL A 224 46.07 -7.90 -4.97
N GLY A 225 46.13 -9.18 -5.35
CA GLY A 225 45.58 -9.68 -6.63
C GLY A 225 46.47 -9.71 -7.87
N GLY A 226 47.74 -9.30 -7.83
CA GLY A 226 48.71 -9.52 -8.91
C GLY A 226 48.63 -8.54 -10.10
N ALA A 227 49.74 -7.81 -10.30
CA ALA A 227 50.11 -7.09 -11.52
C ALA A 227 49.23 -5.90 -11.99
N VAL A 228 48.70 -5.09 -11.07
CA VAL A 228 48.33 -3.70 -11.39
C VAL A 228 49.35 -2.77 -10.73
N VAL A 229 50.06 -2.01 -11.55
CA VAL A 229 51.04 -1.01 -11.12
C VAL A 229 50.34 0.33 -11.21
N PHE A 230 50.42 1.12 -10.14
CA PHE A 230 49.96 2.50 -10.10
C PHE A 230 51.15 3.45 -10.06
N ASP A 231 51.12 4.48 -10.90
CA ASP A 231 52.22 5.45 -11.05
C ASP A 231 52.26 6.50 -9.93
N CYS A 232 51.09 6.77 -9.33
CA CYS A 232 50.89 7.79 -8.32
C CYS A 232 50.03 7.27 -7.15
N ALA A 233 50.32 7.78 -5.95
CA ALA A 233 49.47 7.64 -4.77
C ALA A 233 49.23 8.99 -4.10
N HIS A 234 47.96 9.26 -3.75
CA HIS A 234 47.53 10.42 -2.98
C HIS A 234 47.11 9.97 -1.57
N GLN A 235 47.83 10.45 -0.55
CA GLN A 235 47.72 10.02 0.85
C GLN A 235 46.83 10.95 1.67
N MET A 236 45.68 10.50 2.14
CA MET A 236 44.78 11.25 3.01
C MET A 236 44.76 10.66 4.42
N ASP A 237 43.99 11.23 5.35
CA ASP A 237 43.91 10.71 6.72
C ASP A 237 43.30 9.29 6.73
N ASP A 238 42.14 9.12 6.11
CA ASP A 238 41.39 7.85 6.10
C ASP A 238 41.57 7.02 4.82
N PHE A 239 42.13 7.62 3.75
CA PHE A 239 42.19 7.02 2.42
C PHE A 239 43.59 7.04 1.80
N VAL A 240 43.84 6.12 0.87
CA VAL A 240 44.96 6.21 -0.08
C VAL A 240 44.43 5.97 -1.49
N ILE A 241 44.47 6.99 -2.36
CA ILE A 241 44.03 6.86 -3.75
C ILE A 241 45.23 6.56 -4.65
N PHE A 242 45.20 5.42 -5.31
CA PHE A 242 46.17 4.97 -6.30
C PHE A 242 45.61 5.19 -7.72
N TYR A 243 46.40 5.81 -8.59
CA TYR A 243 45.99 6.12 -9.96
C TYR A 243 47.17 6.14 -10.93
N ASN A 244 46.87 6.03 -12.22
CA ASN A 244 47.83 6.18 -13.30
C ASN A 244 47.61 7.51 -14.00
N ILE A 245 48.69 8.13 -14.48
CA ILE A 245 48.65 9.38 -15.28
C ILE A 245 48.97 9.12 -16.76
N GLU A 246 49.36 7.89 -17.10
CA GLU A 246 49.57 7.44 -18.47
C GLU A 246 48.80 6.13 -18.77
N GLY A 247 48.40 5.94 -20.04
CA GLY A 247 47.78 4.69 -20.51
C GLY A 247 46.27 4.80 -20.77
N SER A 248 45.64 3.68 -21.13
CA SER A 248 44.24 3.67 -21.59
C SER A 248 43.19 3.81 -20.47
N ARG A 249 43.62 3.97 -19.21
CA ARG A 249 42.78 4.12 -18.01
C ARG A 249 43.42 5.10 -17.01
N SER A 250 44.21 6.03 -17.52
CA SER A 250 44.80 7.08 -16.69
C SER A 250 43.79 8.17 -16.36
N VAL A 251 44.04 8.84 -15.24
CA VAL A 251 43.48 10.14 -14.93
C VAL A 251 44.22 11.19 -15.76
N ASP A 252 43.51 12.19 -16.28
CA ASP A 252 44.13 13.28 -17.03
C ASP A 252 44.96 14.16 -16.07
N PRO A 253 46.30 14.19 -16.18
CA PRO A 253 47.13 15.05 -15.35
C PRO A 253 47.01 16.55 -15.72
N ASP A 254 46.42 16.87 -16.87
CA ASP A 254 46.22 18.24 -17.36
C ASP A 254 44.82 18.81 -17.02
N ASP A 255 43.96 18.08 -16.28
CA ASP A 255 42.69 18.61 -15.74
C ASP A 255 42.92 19.85 -14.84
N ASP A 256 44.14 19.99 -14.31
CA ASP A 256 44.59 21.13 -13.50
C ASP A 256 44.76 22.42 -14.34
N ALA A 257 44.88 22.31 -15.67
CA ALA A 257 45.28 23.42 -16.54
C ALA A 257 44.10 24.26 -17.07
N VAL A 258 42.85 23.83 -16.91
CA VAL A 258 41.67 24.54 -17.43
C VAL A 258 40.66 24.84 -16.32
N GLY A 259 40.96 25.86 -15.52
CA GLY A 259 39.96 26.55 -14.70
C GLY A 259 39.42 25.75 -13.51
N ALA A 260 40.30 25.45 -12.55
CA ALA A 260 39.95 24.89 -11.25
C ALA A 260 38.68 25.53 -10.66
N ASP A 261 37.66 24.72 -10.45
CA ASP A 261 36.43 25.11 -9.80
C ASP A 261 36.56 24.84 -8.30
N LEU A 262 37.04 25.84 -7.56
CA LEU A 262 37.16 25.77 -6.10
C LEU A 262 35.83 25.39 -5.43
N SER A 263 34.70 25.72 -6.06
CA SER A 263 33.38 25.36 -5.55
C SER A 263 33.08 23.87 -5.68
N ARG A 264 33.89 23.07 -6.37
CA ARG A 264 33.75 21.62 -6.49
C ARG A 264 34.79 20.83 -5.70
N GLY A 265 35.72 21.52 -5.05
CA GLY A 265 36.83 20.91 -4.31
C GLY A 265 38.17 20.92 -5.04
N ASP A 266 38.26 21.48 -6.24
CA ASP A 266 39.51 21.61 -6.99
C ASP A 266 40.52 22.45 -6.20
N ILE A 267 41.78 22.02 -6.14
CA ILE A 267 42.84 22.75 -5.44
C ILE A 267 43.91 23.17 -6.46
N PRO A 268 43.96 24.46 -6.84
CA PRO A 268 44.91 24.94 -7.84
C PRO A 268 46.36 24.69 -7.43
N GLU A 269 47.16 24.24 -8.40
CA GLU A 269 48.63 24.15 -8.29
C GLU A 269 49.13 23.21 -7.17
N ASN A 270 48.33 22.25 -6.69
CA ASN A 270 48.75 21.26 -5.68
C ASN A 270 49.48 20.03 -6.27
N GLY A 271 49.47 19.87 -7.60
CA GLY A 271 50.08 18.72 -8.29
C GLY A 271 49.28 17.42 -8.19
N VAL A 272 48.01 17.50 -7.78
CA VAL A 272 47.02 16.43 -7.77
C VAL A 272 46.02 16.74 -8.88
N PRO A 273 45.68 15.78 -9.77
CA PRO A 273 44.62 15.99 -10.74
C PRO A 273 43.30 16.41 -10.08
N ASN A 274 42.61 17.44 -10.58
CA ASN A 274 41.32 17.92 -10.04
C ASN A 274 40.30 16.77 -9.82
N TYR A 275 40.24 15.79 -10.73
CA TYR A 275 39.45 14.57 -10.55
C TYR A 275 39.73 13.84 -9.22
N ILE A 276 40.99 13.74 -8.82
CA ILE A 276 41.41 13.12 -7.55
C ILE A 276 41.02 14.00 -6.36
N ASP A 277 41.12 15.33 -6.46
CA ASP A 277 40.66 16.25 -5.42
C ASP A 277 39.13 16.15 -5.19
N ARG A 278 38.34 16.04 -6.27
CA ARG A 278 36.88 15.84 -6.20
C ARG A 278 36.50 14.48 -5.61
N LEU A 279 37.26 13.43 -5.94
CA LEU A 279 37.12 12.11 -5.34
C LEU A 279 37.38 12.15 -3.84
N ASP A 280 38.50 12.76 -3.41
CA ASP A 280 38.85 12.95 -2.00
C ASP A 280 37.71 13.66 -1.24
N ARG A 281 37.22 14.79 -1.77
CA ARG A 281 36.07 15.49 -1.19
C ARG A 281 34.87 14.54 -1.03
N SER A 282 34.53 13.81 -2.08
CA SER A 282 33.38 12.92 -2.10
C SER A 282 33.47 11.82 -1.04
N PHE A 283 34.65 11.22 -0.89
CA PHE A 283 34.90 10.24 0.16
C PHE A 283 34.82 10.83 1.57
N ARG A 284 35.43 12.00 1.81
CA ARG A 284 35.39 12.64 3.14
C ARG A 284 33.99 13.05 3.58
N VAL A 285 33.21 13.61 2.65
CA VAL A 285 31.80 13.96 2.90
C VAL A 285 31.00 12.71 3.22
N ALA A 286 31.11 11.66 2.38
CA ALA A 286 30.37 10.41 2.61
C ALA A 286 30.78 9.73 3.91
N LEU A 287 32.08 9.66 4.20
CA LEU A 287 32.57 9.06 5.44
C LEU A 287 31.99 9.76 6.67
N THR A 288 32.05 11.10 6.69
CA THR A 288 31.46 11.90 7.76
C THR A 288 29.96 11.64 7.90
N LYS A 289 29.23 11.58 6.79
CA LYS A 289 27.79 11.29 6.79
C LYS A 289 27.50 9.89 7.34
N PHE A 290 28.23 8.87 6.89
CA PHE A 290 28.00 7.48 7.28
C PHE A 290 28.31 7.24 8.76
N HIS A 291 29.40 7.83 9.27
CA HIS A 291 29.67 7.86 10.71
C HIS A 291 28.56 8.58 11.48
N GLY A 292 28.05 9.70 10.95
CA GLY A 292 26.90 10.42 11.52
C GLY A 292 25.61 9.59 11.56
N LEU A 293 25.42 8.68 10.62
CA LEU A 293 24.33 7.69 10.58
C LEU A 293 24.59 6.47 11.50
N GLY A 294 25.76 6.41 12.13
CA GLY A 294 26.15 5.36 13.08
C GLY A 294 26.77 4.12 12.46
N TYR A 295 27.22 4.20 11.21
CA TYR A 295 28.02 3.15 10.58
C TYR A 295 29.49 3.32 10.94
N GLU A 296 30.23 2.22 10.97
CA GLU A 296 31.68 2.22 11.12
C GLU A 296 32.27 1.20 10.16
N GLU A 297 33.55 1.34 9.85
CA GLU A 297 34.31 0.39 9.05
C GLU A 297 34.73 -0.83 9.88
N GLN A 298 35.06 -1.93 9.19
CA GLN A 298 35.55 -3.15 9.84
C GLN A 298 36.89 -2.96 10.57
N ASP A 299 37.78 -2.13 10.02
CA ASP A 299 39.08 -1.80 10.59
C ASP A 299 39.31 -0.28 10.46
N PRO A 300 38.90 0.52 11.47
CA PRO A 300 39.02 1.97 11.42
C PRO A 300 40.47 2.46 11.56
N ASP A 301 41.41 1.59 11.99
CA ASP A 301 42.82 1.93 12.11
C ASP A 301 43.58 1.74 10.76
N GLN A 302 42.94 1.10 9.77
CA GLN A 302 43.49 0.87 8.44
C GLN A 302 42.87 1.82 7.40
N LYS A 303 43.73 2.59 6.72
CA LYS A 303 43.30 3.43 5.59
C LYS A 303 42.64 2.59 4.48
N ILE A 304 41.57 3.11 3.92
CA ILE A 304 40.87 2.52 2.78
C ILE A 304 41.67 2.77 1.50
N ALA A 305 42.01 1.70 0.77
CA ALA A 305 42.74 1.80 -0.48
C ALA A 305 41.78 1.98 -1.66
N VAL A 306 41.92 3.06 -2.42
CA VAL A 306 41.08 3.34 -3.60
C VAL A 306 41.91 3.18 -4.87
N LEU A 307 41.49 2.32 -5.79
CA LEU A 307 42.24 1.95 -6.99
C LEU A 307 41.54 2.48 -8.26
N ILE A 308 42.00 3.61 -8.79
CA ILE A 308 41.43 4.28 -9.96
C ILE A 308 42.00 3.71 -11.26
N GLY A 309 41.14 3.33 -12.20
CA GLY A 309 41.54 2.71 -13.46
C GLY A 309 41.84 1.20 -13.32
N SER A 310 41.38 0.58 -12.23
CA SER A 310 41.47 -0.86 -12.00
C SER A 310 40.96 -1.65 -13.19
N ARG A 311 41.65 -2.74 -13.57
CA ARG A 311 41.22 -3.65 -14.65
C ARG A 311 40.11 -4.62 -14.25
N LEU A 312 39.78 -4.66 -12.96
CA LEU A 312 38.74 -5.53 -12.42
C LEU A 312 37.33 -4.98 -12.65
N VAL A 313 37.23 -3.67 -12.91
CA VAL A 313 35.98 -2.98 -13.20
C VAL A 313 36.04 -2.31 -14.57
N GLU A 314 34.89 -2.07 -15.17
CA GLU A 314 34.79 -1.32 -16.42
C GLU A 314 34.88 0.19 -16.15
N ARG A 315 34.91 1.02 -17.21
CA ARG A 315 34.94 2.48 -17.03
C ARG A 315 33.60 2.95 -16.45
N GLY A 316 33.63 3.88 -15.49
CA GLY A 316 32.41 4.40 -14.85
C GLY A 316 31.71 3.42 -13.90
N VAL A 317 32.33 2.28 -13.60
CA VAL A 317 31.82 1.26 -12.68
C VAL A 317 32.72 1.17 -11.46
N GLY A 318 32.12 1.02 -10.28
CA GLY A 318 32.83 0.75 -9.04
C GLY A 318 32.62 -0.70 -8.58
N PHE A 319 33.49 -1.14 -7.67
CA PHE A 319 33.35 -2.44 -7.01
C PHE A 319 34.16 -2.45 -5.70
N VAL A 320 33.52 -2.89 -4.63
CA VAL A 320 34.17 -3.19 -3.34
C VAL A 320 34.16 -4.70 -3.11
N PRO A 321 35.31 -5.39 -3.09
CA PRO A 321 35.37 -6.77 -2.66
C PRO A 321 35.20 -6.89 -1.13
N PRO A 322 34.70 -8.03 -0.62
CA PRO A 322 34.70 -8.31 0.80
C PRO A 322 36.10 -8.17 1.41
N PRO A 323 36.29 -7.43 2.52
CA PRO A 323 37.62 -7.19 3.09
C PRO A 323 38.33 -8.49 3.51
N GLN A 324 37.58 -9.53 3.90
CA GLN A 324 38.12 -10.85 4.23
C GLN A 324 38.74 -11.54 3.00
N ALA A 325 38.26 -11.25 1.80
CA ALA A 325 38.82 -11.76 0.54
C ALA A 325 40.00 -10.91 0.03
N ALA A 326 39.94 -9.59 0.24
CA ALA A 326 40.98 -8.65 -0.18
C ALA A 326 42.14 -8.51 0.82
N GLY A 327 41.92 -8.88 2.09
CA GLY A 327 42.85 -8.64 3.20
C GLY A 327 42.97 -7.18 3.64
N ALA A 328 42.07 -6.31 3.17
CA ALA A 328 42.01 -4.87 3.47
C ALA A 328 40.68 -4.28 2.95
N ASN A 329 40.31 -3.09 3.42
CA ASN A 329 39.26 -2.26 2.80
C ASN A 329 39.78 -1.69 1.47
N VAL A 330 39.25 -2.18 0.35
CA VAL A 330 39.68 -1.77 -1.00
C VAL A 330 38.47 -1.36 -1.83
N ILE A 331 38.55 -0.22 -2.51
CA ILE A 331 37.55 0.25 -3.47
C ILE A 331 38.18 0.27 -4.85
N HIS A 332 37.58 -0.38 -5.84
CA HIS A 332 37.97 -0.29 -7.25
C HIS A 332 37.06 0.67 -7.97
N ILE A 333 37.62 1.65 -8.69
CA ILE A 333 36.84 2.57 -9.53
C ILE A 333 37.41 2.56 -10.95
N GLY A 334 36.53 2.39 -11.92
CA GLY A 334 36.84 2.56 -13.33
C GLY A 334 37.09 4.02 -13.67
N SER A 335 38.22 4.32 -14.33
CA SER A 335 38.46 5.66 -14.87
C SER A 335 37.46 5.97 -16.00
N ASP A 336 36.57 6.93 -15.79
CA ASP A 336 35.50 7.30 -16.74
C ASP A 336 35.87 8.49 -17.64
N PHE A 337 37.16 8.64 -17.97
CA PHE A 337 37.61 9.65 -18.92
C PHE A 337 37.17 9.24 -20.34
N ASP A 338 36.09 9.85 -20.81
CA ASP A 338 35.73 9.88 -22.21
C ASP A 338 36.47 11.02 -22.95
N GLU A 339 36.41 11.05 -24.28
CA GLU A 339 37.02 12.12 -25.11
C GLU A 339 36.38 13.51 -24.90
N SER A 340 35.36 13.64 -24.04
CA SER A 340 34.62 14.88 -23.76
C SER A 340 34.99 15.56 -22.44
N GLY A 341 35.76 14.88 -21.56
CA GLY A 341 36.38 15.48 -20.37
C GLY A 341 35.42 15.78 -19.21
N LEU A 342 34.26 15.12 -19.14
CA LEU A 342 33.30 15.29 -18.03
C LEU A 342 32.91 13.92 -17.47
N SER A 343 33.49 13.54 -16.33
CA SER A 343 33.07 12.36 -15.59
C SER A 343 31.89 12.71 -14.68
N SER A 344 30.68 12.30 -15.07
CA SER A 344 29.47 12.50 -14.26
C SER A 344 29.44 11.69 -12.95
N ASN A 345 30.43 10.80 -12.76
CA ASN A 345 30.44 9.78 -11.71
C ASN A 345 31.38 10.10 -10.54
N GLU A 346 32.24 11.12 -10.62
CA GLU A 346 33.22 11.47 -9.56
C GLU A 346 32.61 11.97 -8.25
N PHE A 347 31.35 12.39 -8.26
CA PHE A 347 30.61 12.78 -7.06
C PHE A 347 29.73 11.65 -6.54
N TYR A 348 29.00 10.98 -7.42
CA TYR A 348 28.02 9.97 -7.00
C TYR A 348 28.69 8.63 -6.64
N LEU A 349 29.48 8.07 -7.56
CA LEU A 349 30.01 6.70 -7.45
C LEU A 349 30.87 6.47 -6.19
N PRO A 350 31.78 7.39 -5.77
CA PRO A 350 32.57 7.19 -4.57
C PRO A 350 31.74 7.06 -3.29
N ARG A 351 30.62 7.78 -3.23
CA ARG A 351 29.71 7.78 -2.07
C ARG A 351 28.98 6.43 -1.98
N HIS A 352 28.49 5.93 -3.12
CA HIS A 352 27.89 4.61 -3.25
C HIS A 352 28.87 3.50 -2.83
N GLU A 353 30.06 3.47 -3.46
CA GLU A 353 31.05 2.43 -3.19
C GLU A 353 31.58 2.46 -1.76
N LEU A 354 31.76 3.65 -1.17
CA LEU A 354 32.18 3.75 0.23
C LEU A 354 31.16 3.10 1.17
N PHE A 355 29.86 3.17 0.85
CA PHE A 355 28.85 2.55 1.71
C PHE A 355 28.95 1.01 1.71
N HIS A 356 29.40 0.39 0.62
CA HIS A 356 29.71 -1.05 0.64
C HIS A 356 30.79 -1.41 1.66
N VAL A 357 31.80 -0.56 1.86
CA VAL A 357 32.80 -0.75 2.92
C VAL A 357 32.14 -0.78 4.30
N MET A 358 31.13 0.09 4.53
CA MET A 358 30.36 0.14 5.77
C MET A 358 29.50 -1.12 5.94
N GLN A 359 28.82 -1.55 4.87
CA GLN A 359 27.98 -2.75 4.88
C GLN A 359 28.81 -4.01 5.18
N TYR A 360 30.04 -4.12 4.68
CA TYR A 360 30.90 -5.27 4.92
C TYR A 360 31.30 -5.48 6.39
N LYS A 361 31.19 -4.45 7.25
CA LYS A 361 31.33 -4.64 8.70
C LYS A 361 30.27 -5.61 9.25
N HIS A 362 29.09 -5.63 8.63
CA HIS A 362 27.94 -6.43 9.04
C HIS A 362 27.83 -7.75 8.25
N ILE A 363 28.81 -8.07 7.41
CA ILE A 363 28.78 -9.24 6.52
C ILE A 363 29.99 -10.09 6.82
N ASP A 364 29.74 -11.32 7.27
CA ASP A 364 30.80 -12.30 7.50
C ASP A 364 31.08 -13.16 6.25
N MET A 365 32.12 -14.01 6.31
CA MET A 365 32.44 -14.91 5.19
C MET A 365 31.31 -15.92 4.89
N GLY A 366 30.42 -16.22 5.83
CA GLY A 366 29.24 -17.06 5.59
C GLY A 366 28.22 -16.35 4.70
N THR A 367 28.00 -15.06 4.95
CA THR A 367 27.15 -14.15 4.18
C THR A 367 27.66 -13.95 2.75
N VAL A 368 28.99 -13.90 2.56
CA VAL A 368 29.64 -13.82 1.23
C VAL A 368 29.30 -15.03 0.33
N PHE A 369 28.78 -16.13 0.87
CA PHE A 369 28.31 -17.27 0.06
C PHE A 369 26.79 -17.25 -0.19
N ASN A 370 26.03 -16.37 0.46
CA ASN A 370 24.61 -16.07 0.19
C ASN A 370 24.41 -14.63 -0.33
N VAL A 371 25.33 -14.13 -1.14
CA VAL A 371 25.26 -12.74 -1.66
C VAL A 371 23.93 -12.47 -2.37
N ARG A 372 23.35 -13.48 -3.02
CA ARG A 372 22.06 -13.34 -3.71
C ARG A 372 20.92 -12.90 -2.78
N GLY A 373 20.90 -13.36 -1.53
CA GLY A 373 19.85 -13.00 -0.56
C GLY A 373 19.99 -11.59 0.03
N VAL A 374 21.13 -10.92 -0.18
CA VAL A 374 21.40 -9.58 0.40
C VAL A 374 21.79 -8.53 -0.62
N ASN A 375 22.19 -8.92 -1.84
CA ASN A 375 22.76 -7.99 -2.83
C ASN A 375 21.76 -6.90 -3.23
N ALA A 376 20.50 -7.24 -3.44
CA ALA A 376 19.53 -6.22 -3.87
C ALA A 376 19.36 -5.12 -2.82
N TRP A 377 19.31 -5.51 -1.54
CA TRP A 377 19.27 -4.56 -0.43
C TRP A 377 20.60 -3.82 -0.23
N MET A 378 21.72 -4.47 -0.52
CA MET A 378 23.05 -3.87 -0.57
C MET A 378 23.10 -2.70 -1.54
N GLU A 379 22.69 -2.92 -2.80
CA GLU A 379 22.65 -1.85 -3.81
C GLU A 379 21.64 -0.76 -3.42
N ALA A 380 20.42 -1.14 -3.03
CA ALA A 380 19.36 -0.19 -2.68
C ALA A 380 19.79 0.76 -1.55
N THR A 381 20.44 0.23 -0.50
CA THR A 381 20.90 1.04 0.62
C THR A 381 22.20 1.79 0.33
N ALA A 382 23.02 1.34 -0.63
CA ALA A 382 24.16 2.11 -1.13
C ALA A 382 23.70 3.34 -1.94
N GLU A 383 22.63 3.20 -2.72
CA GLU A 383 21.99 4.32 -3.42
C GLU A 383 21.36 5.33 -2.46
N TRP A 384 20.63 4.84 -1.46
CA TRP A 384 20.11 5.65 -0.36
C TRP A 384 21.25 6.39 0.35
N ALA A 385 22.31 5.71 0.76
CA ALA A 385 23.43 6.33 1.45
C ALA A 385 24.15 7.37 0.57
N ALA A 386 24.31 7.09 -0.72
CA ALA A 386 24.85 8.05 -1.68
C ALA A 386 23.99 9.32 -1.75
N HIS A 387 22.66 9.18 -1.80
CA HIS A 387 21.73 10.30 -1.71
C HIS A 387 21.91 11.10 -0.41
N GLN A 388 21.91 10.44 0.74
CA GLN A 388 22.10 11.06 2.05
C GLN A 388 23.41 11.88 2.13
N ALA A 389 24.49 11.40 1.53
CA ALA A 389 25.78 12.10 1.48
C ALA A 389 25.85 13.19 0.38
N LEU A 390 25.05 13.11 -0.68
CA LEU A 390 24.93 14.15 -1.69
C LEU A 390 24.17 15.37 -1.14
N GLN A 391 23.11 15.15 -0.35
CA GLN A 391 22.33 16.20 0.29
C GLN A 391 23.19 17.14 1.16
N ASP A 392 24.21 16.59 1.84
CA ASP A 392 25.16 17.36 2.67
C ASP A 392 26.15 18.20 1.84
N ASP A 393 26.23 18.01 0.51
CA ASP A 393 27.23 18.64 -0.36
C ASP A 393 26.68 19.24 -1.67
N LEU A 394 25.35 19.42 -1.79
CA LEU A 394 24.69 19.89 -3.02
C LEU A 394 25.27 21.18 -3.62
N ALA A 395 25.81 22.08 -2.78
CA ALA A 395 26.41 23.33 -3.25
C ALA A 395 27.68 23.13 -4.11
N HIS A 396 28.32 21.96 -4.01
CA HIS A 396 29.59 21.63 -4.65
C HIS A 396 29.45 20.50 -5.68
N VAL A 397 28.28 19.87 -5.77
CA VAL A 397 27.99 18.79 -6.69
C VAL A 397 27.28 19.34 -7.94
N PRO A 398 27.71 18.99 -9.16
CA PRO A 398 26.99 19.34 -10.38
C PRO A 398 25.57 18.76 -10.36
N ALA A 399 24.58 19.53 -10.84
CA ALA A 399 23.18 19.10 -10.86
C ALA A 399 22.97 17.74 -11.57
N THR A 400 23.78 17.42 -12.58
CA THR A 400 23.73 16.13 -13.29
C THR A 400 24.15 14.94 -12.43
N SER A 401 24.99 15.15 -11.41
CA SER A 401 25.50 14.11 -10.51
C SER A 401 24.74 14.07 -9.19
N ALA A 402 24.11 15.19 -8.79
CA ALA A 402 23.33 15.30 -7.56
C ALA A 402 22.17 14.29 -7.48
N THR A 403 21.69 13.83 -8.64
CA THR A 403 20.48 13.00 -8.75
C THR A 403 20.75 11.66 -9.45
N SER A 404 22.03 11.31 -9.63
CA SER A 404 22.43 10.06 -10.30
C SER A 404 21.98 8.81 -9.55
N TYR A 405 21.87 8.85 -8.22
CA TYR A 405 21.39 7.71 -7.42
C TYR A 405 19.97 7.25 -7.81
N ALA A 406 19.16 8.15 -8.39
CA ALA A 406 17.78 7.89 -8.77
C ALA A 406 17.63 7.43 -10.23
N SER A 407 18.72 7.17 -10.97
CA SER A 407 18.67 6.82 -12.40
C SER A 407 17.91 5.51 -12.68
N ALA A 408 17.96 4.55 -11.75
CA ALA A 408 17.29 3.26 -11.88
C ALA A 408 15.84 3.24 -11.33
N LEU A 409 15.31 4.36 -10.83
CA LEU A 409 13.98 4.42 -10.21
C LEU A 409 12.87 3.92 -11.15
N GLN A 410 12.97 4.26 -12.44
CA GLN A 410 12.01 3.81 -13.45
C GLN A 410 11.95 2.29 -13.55
N LEU A 411 13.10 1.60 -13.50
CA LEU A 411 13.17 0.14 -13.64
C LEU A 411 12.49 -0.60 -12.49
N PHE A 412 12.56 -0.03 -11.29
CA PHE A 412 11.84 -0.54 -10.12
C PHE A 412 10.32 -0.40 -10.31
N PHE A 413 9.85 0.76 -10.79
CA PHE A 413 8.43 1.03 -11.03
C PHE A 413 7.84 0.41 -12.30
N GLU A 414 8.66 -0.11 -13.20
CA GLU A 414 8.21 -0.90 -14.36
C GLU A 414 7.83 -2.35 -13.99
N ARG A 415 8.25 -2.84 -12.83
CA ARG A 415 7.96 -4.18 -12.32
C ARG A 415 7.66 -4.15 -10.82
N PRO A 416 6.65 -3.38 -10.39
CA PRO A 416 6.34 -3.21 -8.97
C PRO A 416 5.81 -4.51 -8.33
N GLU A 417 5.34 -5.47 -9.11
CA GLU A 417 4.87 -6.78 -8.65
C GLU A 417 6.00 -7.73 -8.20
N GLN A 418 7.25 -7.45 -8.59
CA GLN A 418 8.42 -8.27 -8.25
C GLN A 418 8.91 -8.02 -6.84
N ALA A 419 9.62 -9.01 -6.29
CA ALA A 419 10.14 -9.01 -4.93
C ALA A 419 10.91 -7.71 -4.67
N LEU A 420 10.77 -7.12 -3.49
CA LEU A 420 11.55 -5.96 -3.10
C LEU A 420 13.06 -6.25 -3.26
N THR A 421 13.47 -7.46 -2.90
CA THR A 421 14.84 -7.97 -2.96
C THR A 421 15.21 -8.64 -4.31
N HIS A 422 14.36 -8.54 -5.34
CA HIS A 422 14.67 -9.09 -6.67
C HIS A 422 15.87 -8.40 -7.30
N GLN A 423 16.81 -9.19 -7.80
CA GLN A 423 18.02 -8.76 -8.47
C GLN A 423 18.00 -9.15 -9.95
N ASP A 424 18.13 -8.17 -10.85
CA ASP A 424 18.17 -8.44 -12.30
C ASP A 424 19.50 -9.04 -12.76
N SER A 425 20.61 -8.57 -12.18
CA SER A 425 21.96 -8.96 -12.56
C SER A 425 22.96 -8.62 -11.45
N PHE A 426 24.13 -9.27 -11.46
CA PHE A 426 25.29 -8.89 -10.64
C PHE A 426 26.12 -7.83 -11.36
N GLY A 427 26.12 -6.60 -10.85
CA GLY A 427 26.86 -5.47 -11.41
C GLY A 427 26.26 -4.89 -12.70
N LYS A 428 26.78 -3.73 -13.14
CA LYS A 428 26.46 -3.12 -14.44
C LYS A 428 27.08 -3.98 -15.56
N ASN A 429 26.29 -4.73 -16.31
CA ASN A 429 26.74 -5.30 -17.60
C ASN A 429 26.62 -4.23 -18.70
N LEU A 430 27.67 -4.03 -19.51
CA LEU A 430 27.74 -3.03 -20.61
C LEU A 430 26.56 -3.07 -21.59
N ASP A 431 25.86 -4.19 -21.70
CA ASP A 431 24.80 -4.40 -22.70
C ASP A 431 23.37 -4.30 -22.11
N GLU A 432 23.19 -4.29 -20.78
CA GLU A 432 21.87 -4.43 -20.14
C GLU A 432 21.43 -3.25 -19.25
N GLY A 433 22.31 -2.29 -18.95
CA GLY A 433 21.97 -1.12 -18.12
C GLY A 433 22.00 -1.38 -16.60
N GLU A 434 21.50 -0.41 -15.82
CA GLU A 434 21.32 -0.56 -14.36
C GLU A 434 20.23 -1.59 -14.04
N GLY A 435 20.35 -2.28 -12.91
CA GLY A 435 19.32 -3.22 -12.44
C GLY A 435 18.26 -2.54 -11.57
N ARG A 436 17.07 -3.15 -11.43
CA ARG A 436 15.99 -2.61 -10.57
C ARG A 436 16.40 -2.44 -9.12
N GLN A 437 17.37 -3.22 -8.64
CA GLN A 437 17.82 -3.18 -7.24
C GLN A 437 18.38 -1.82 -6.84
N TYR A 438 18.96 -1.07 -7.78
CA TYR A 438 19.42 0.30 -7.53
C TYR A 438 18.21 1.24 -7.34
N GLY A 439 17.14 1.06 -8.10
CA GLY A 439 15.89 1.83 -7.96
C GLY A 439 15.10 1.52 -6.68
N ALA A 440 15.38 0.41 -6.01
CA ALA A 440 14.76 0.03 -4.75
C ALA A 440 15.19 0.91 -3.56
N PHE A 441 16.14 1.85 -3.75
CA PHE A 441 16.49 2.87 -2.76
C PHE A 441 15.26 3.62 -2.22
N ILE A 442 14.22 3.78 -3.06
CA ILE A 442 12.98 4.46 -2.68
C ILE A 442 12.29 3.80 -1.48
N PHE A 443 12.48 2.49 -1.29
CA PHE A 443 12.01 1.80 -0.09
C PHE A 443 12.86 2.10 1.15
N ALA A 444 14.17 2.27 1.00
CA ALA A 444 15.02 2.73 2.10
C ALA A 444 14.67 4.17 2.51
N GLU A 445 14.42 5.06 1.55
CA GLU A 445 13.88 6.42 1.83
C GLU A 445 12.54 6.36 2.57
N PHE A 446 11.63 5.48 2.11
CA PHE A 446 10.36 5.24 2.78
C PHE A 446 10.56 4.83 4.25
N LEU A 447 11.40 3.83 4.52
CA LEU A 447 11.66 3.35 5.87
C LEU A 447 12.34 4.41 6.75
N GLU A 448 13.28 5.19 6.21
CA GLU A 448 13.89 6.30 6.95
C GLU A 448 12.85 7.33 7.36
N GLU A 449 12.04 7.82 6.43
CA GLU A 449 11.03 8.82 6.75
C GLU A 449 9.94 8.24 7.67
N ARG A 450 9.70 6.93 7.58
CA ARG A 450 8.64 6.26 8.33
C ARG A 450 9.02 5.93 9.77
N LEU A 451 10.17 5.30 9.94
CA LEU A 451 10.64 4.67 11.17
C LEU A 451 11.90 5.36 11.73
N GLY A 452 12.57 6.20 10.93
CA GLY A 452 13.79 6.92 11.25
C GLY A 452 15.03 6.31 10.59
N ALA A 453 16.08 7.13 10.39
CA ALA A 453 17.32 6.72 9.72
C ALA A 453 17.99 5.47 10.33
N GLN A 454 17.79 5.22 11.63
CA GLN A 454 18.31 4.03 12.27
C GLN A 454 17.69 2.72 11.76
N ALA A 455 16.53 2.76 11.09
CA ALA A 455 15.88 1.56 10.54
C ALA A 455 16.78 0.84 9.54
N ILE A 456 17.43 1.59 8.63
CA ILE A 456 18.35 1.02 7.65
C ILE A 456 19.55 0.36 8.35
N ARG A 457 20.15 1.05 9.33
CA ARG A 457 21.25 0.47 10.12
C ARG A 457 20.83 -0.78 10.89
N ARG A 458 19.63 -0.80 11.47
CA ARG A 458 19.07 -1.96 12.18
C ARG A 458 18.94 -3.18 11.28
N THR A 459 18.52 -3.01 10.02
CA THR A 459 18.50 -4.13 9.07
C THR A 459 19.89 -4.75 8.88
N TRP A 460 20.94 -3.93 8.77
CA TRP A 460 22.32 -4.42 8.65
C TRP A 460 22.84 -5.07 9.92
N GLU A 461 22.56 -4.50 11.10
CA GLU A 461 22.87 -5.14 12.39
C GLU A 461 22.24 -6.53 12.50
N ARG A 462 20.96 -6.66 12.09
CA ARG A 462 20.26 -7.94 12.05
C ARG A 462 20.85 -8.93 11.05
N ILE A 463 21.21 -8.46 9.85
CA ILE A 463 21.92 -9.27 8.85
C ILE A 463 23.23 -9.82 9.43
N GLY A 464 24.01 -8.99 10.13
CA GLY A 464 25.27 -9.41 10.74
C GLY A 464 25.14 -10.32 11.95
N ASP A 465 24.04 -10.19 12.71
CA ASP A 465 23.72 -11.09 13.82
C ASP A 465 23.05 -12.40 13.33
N SER A 466 22.61 -12.45 12.08
CA SER A 466 21.93 -13.61 11.50
C SER A 466 22.92 -14.68 11.06
N TRP A 467 22.60 -15.93 11.40
CA TRP A 467 23.35 -17.10 10.93
C TRP A 467 23.10 -17.39 9.44
N PHE A 468 21.91 -17.04 8.94
CA PHE A 468 21.53 -17.16 7.53
C PHE A 468 21.01 -15.80 7.06
N PRO A 469 21.92 -14.94 6.61
CA PRO A 469 21.58 -13.57 6.22
C PRO A 469 20.74 -13.61 4.96
N ASP A 470 19.55 -13.03 5.07
CA ASP A 470 18.58 -12.83 4.01
C ASP A 470 17.92 -11.47 4.25
N ALA A 471 18.01 -10.56 3.28
CA ALA A 471 17.56 -9.19 3.50
C ALA A 471 16.04 -9.11 3.69
N ALA A 472 15.28 -9.97 3.02
CA ALA A 472 13.82 -9.95 3.04
C ALA A 472 13.30 -10.20 4.47
N SER A 473 13.69 -11.33 5.06
CA SER A 473 13.40 -11.69 6.46
C SER A 473 13.88 -10.63 7.47
N GLN A 474 15.09 -10.09 7.27
CA GLN A 474 15.65 -9.12 8.23
C GLN A 474 14.99 -7.75 8.14
N ILE A 475 14.44 -7.36 6.98
CA ILE A 475 13.62 -6.16 6.84
C ILE A 475 12.29 -6.35 7.57
N GLU A 476 11.62 -7.49 7.37
CA GLU A 476 10.34 -7.78 8.04
C GLU A 476 10.50 -7.82 9.55
N ASP A 477 11.44 -8.62 10.05
CA ASP A 477 11.72 -8.71 11.49
C ASP A 477 12.16 -7.34 12.06
N MET A 478 12.85 -6.49 11.29
CA MET A 478 13.18 -5.12 11.74
C MET A 478 11.91 -4.29 11.94
N ILE A 479 11.00 -4.27 10.97
CA ILE A 479 9.75 -3.51 11.06
C ILE A 479 8.91 -3.97 12.25
N GLU A 480 8.77 -5.28 12.43
CA GLU A 480 7.96 -5.86 13.50
C GLU A 480 8.64 -5.76 14.88
N ASP A 481 9.84 -6.31 15.04
CA ASP A 481 10.44 -6.49 16.36
C ASP A 481 11.12 -5.22 16.89
N ASP A 482 11.78 -4.44 16.02
CA ASP A 482 12.55 -3.27 16.48
C ASP A 482 11.70 -2.00 16.57
N PHE A 483 10.68 -1.88 15.71
CA PHE A 483 9.83 -0.69 15.63
C PHE A 483 8.38 -0.94 16.05
N GLY A 484 7.96 -2.20 16.23
CA GLY A 484 6.59 -2.52 16.65
C GLY A 484 5.54 -2.12 15.61
N ALA A 485 5.93 -2.04 14.33
CA ALA A 485 5.06 -1.72 13.21
C ALA A 485 4.53 -3.01 12.56
N ASP A 486 3.43 -2.90 11.80
CA ASP A 486 2.84 -4.03 11.06
C ASP A 486 3.42 -4.01 9.63
N PRO A 487 4.23 -5.00 9.22
CA PRO A 487 4.81 -5.06 7.87
C PRO A 487 3.77 -4.90 6.76
N TYR A 488 2.59 -5.53 6.92
CA TYR A 488 1.51 -5.42 5.93
C TYR A 488 0.97 -3.99 5.80
N GLU A 489 0.91 -3.25 6.91
CA GLU A 489 0.51 -1.85 6.88
C GLU A 489 1.59 -0.98 6.25
N GLU A 490 2.87 -1.21 6.56
CA GLU A 490 3.97 -0.45 5.95
C GLU A 490 4.05 -0.68 4.44
N PHE A 491 3.91 -1.92 3.96
CA PHE A 491 3.86 -2.21 2.52
C PHE A 491 2.62 -1.63 1.84
N ARG A 492 1.48 -1.60 2.52
CA ARG A 492 0.27 -0.91 2.04
C ARG A 492 0.53 0.58 1.86
N VAL A 493 1.10 1.24 2.87
CA VAL A 493 1.39 2.68 2.86
C VAL A 493 2.46 3.00 1.80
N PHE A 494 3.50 2.18 1.69
CA PHE A 494 4.55 2.28 0.67
C PHE A 494 3.96 2.23 -0.74
N GLY A 495 3.10 1.23 -1.01
CA GLY A 495 2.41 1.13 -2.29
C GLY A 495 1.61 2.40 -2.62
N VAL A 496 0.81 2.88 -1.67
CA VAL A 496 -0.04 4.08 -1.88
C VAL A 496 0.83 5.30 -2.14
N ALA A 497 1.92 5.46 -1.39
CA ALA A 497 2.85 6.57 -1.54
C ALA A 497 3.55 6.58 -2.90
N ASN A 498 4.00 5.42 -3.38
CA ASN A 498 4.62 5.29 -4.70
C ASN A 498 3.63 5.61 -5.83
N TYR A 499 2.38 5.15 -5.69
CA TYR A 499 1.36 5.42 -6.69
C TYR A 499 1.04 6.90 -6.87
N GLN A 500 1.11 7.65 -5.78
CA GLN A 500 0.80 9.08 -5.76
C GLN A 500 2.04 9.99 -5.82
N LEU A 501 3.23 9.42 -6.02
CA LEU A 501 4.52 10.11 -5.93
C LEU A 501 4.55 11.39 -6.76
N CYS A 502 4.11 11.31 -8.03
CA CYS A 502 4.16 12.41 -8.98
C CYS A 502 2.86 13.19 -9.12
N GLY A 503 1.96 13.06 -8.13
CA GLY A 503 0.69 13.77 -8.10
C GLY A 503 0.81 15.30 -8.08
N GLY A 504 1.94 15.85 -7.63
CA GLY A 504 2.24 17.29 -7.65
C GLY A 504 1.13 18.15 -7.04
N SER A 505 1.15 18.42 -5.74
CA SER A 505 0.04 19.12 -5.11
C SER A 505 0.39 19.77 -3.76
N THR A 506 -0.55 20.54 -3.21
CA THR A 506 -0.38 21.16 -1.90
C THR A 506 -0.52 20.11 -0.80
N ALA A 507 0.06 20.34 0.39
CA ALA A 507 -0.13 19.44 1.53
C ALA A 507 -1.63 19.16 1.84
N ALA A 508 -2.52 20.10 1.49
CA ALA A 508 -3.97 19.94 1.66
C ALA A 508 -4.58 18.85 0.77
N ASP A 509 -4.01 18.60 -0.42
CA ASP A 509 -4.53 17.59 -1.35
C ASP A 509 -4.25 16.16 -0.87
N TYR A 510 -3.18 15.97 -0.09
CA TYR A 510 -2.88 14.69 0.55
C TYR A 510 -3.72 14.41 1.80
N GLY A 511 -4.45 15.39 2.34
CA GLY A 511 -5.22 15.22 3.57
C GLY A 511 -4.34 14.77 4.74
N SER A 512 -4.72 13.67 5.40
CA SER A 512 -3.97 13.03 6.49
C SER A 512 -3.05 11.88 6.03
N TYR A 513 -2.98 11.61 4.73
CA TYR A 513 -2.24 10.46 4.22
C TYR A 513 -0.75 10.75 4.13
N TRP A 514 0.03 9.71 4.37
CA TRP A 514 1.47 9.83 4.28
C TRP A 514 1.94 10.03 2.84
N ARG A 515 3.05 10.75 2.71
CA ARG A 515 3.77 11.04 1.47
C ARG A 515 5.23 11.28 1.82
N TYR A 516 6.10 11.01 0.85
CA TYR A 516 7.51 11.43 0.90
C TYR A 516 7.60 12.95 1.14
N GLN A 517 8.45 13.33 2.10
CA GLN A 517 8.78 14.72 2.41
C GLN A 517 10.15 15.11 1.84
N ASP A 518 10.88 14.16 1.28
CA ASP A 518 12.17 14.41 0.65
C ASP A 518 12.13 15.52 -0.40
N ALA A 519 13.20 16.31 -0.46
CA ALA A 519 13.32 17.45 -1.36
C ALA A 519 13.44 17.03 -2.84
N ASP A 520 13.93 15.82 -3.10
CA ASP A 520 14.20 15.29 -4.43
C ASP A 520 12.98 14.60 -5.05
N VAL A 521 11.81 14.56 -4.39
CA VAL A 521 10.57 13.99 -4.95
C VAL A 521 10.25 14.56 -6.35
N SER A 522 10.47 15.86 -6.59
CA SER A 522 10.25 16.45 -7.92
C SER A 522 11.25 15.96 -8.97
N GLU A 523 12.46 15.63 -8.54
CA GLU A 523 13.49 15.06 -9.40
C GLU A 523 13.19 13.59 -9.70
N TRP A 524 12.81 12.80 -8.69
CA TRP A 524 12.37 11.41 -8.86
C TRP A 524 11.26 11.32 -9.91
N CYS A 525 10.31 12.25 -9.87
CA CYS A 525 9.26 12.35 -10.88
C CYS A 525 9.76 12.74 -12.28
N THR A 526 10.81 13.56 -12.35
CA THR A 526 11.48 13.87 -13.62
C THR A 526 12.17 12.63 -14.20
N ARG A 527 12.79 11.80 -13.35
CA ARG A 527 13.44 10.53 -13.73
C ARG A 527 12.45 9.50 -14.26
N LEU A 528 11.22 9.47 -13.74
CA LEU A 528 10.17 8.61 -14.28
C LEU A 528 9.72 9.00 -15.69
N GLY A 529 10.00 10.21 -16.17
CA GLY A 529 9.82 10.58 -17.58
C GLY A 529 8.40 10.45 -18.15
N GLY A 530 7.37 10.37 -17.29
CA GLY A 530 6.00 10.09 -17.69
C GLY A 530 5.66 8.59 -17.82
N SER A 531 6.57 7.68 -17.46
CA SER A 531 6.29 6.25 -17.33
C SER A 531 5.10 6.02 -16.39
N GLY A 532 4.15 5.19 -16.84
CA GLY A 532 2.87 4.98 -16.16
C GLY A 532 1.90 6.18 -16.19
N SER A 533 2.18 7.24 -16.96
CA SER A 533 1.16 8.24 -17.27
C SER A 533 0.23 7.74 -18.37
N ASP A 534 -1.08 7.99 -18.22
CA ASP A 534 -2.07 7.57 -19.21
C ASP A 534 -3.18 8.63 -19.39
N ALA A 535 -4.22 8.29 -20.15
CA ALA A 535 -5.37 9.18 -20.36
C ALA A 535 -6.24 9.35 -19.12
N THR A 536 -6.14 8.44 -18.15
CA THR A 536 -6.86 8.46 -16.87
C THR A 536 -6.23 9.50 -15.96
N PHE A 537 -4.91 9.42 -15.78
CA PHE A 537 -4.12 10.38 -15.03
C PHE A 537 -2.86 10.78 -15.79
N PRO A 538 -2.70 12.07 -16.16
CA PRO A 538 -1.55 12.57 -16.89
C PRO A 538 -0.34 12.83 -15.96
N VAL A 539 -0.03 11.88 -15.07
CA VAL A 539 1.11 11.93 -14.14
C VAL A 539 1.83 10.58 -14.14
N ALA A 540 3.16 10.59 -13.94
CA ALA A 540 3.96 9.37 -13.87
C ALA A 540 3.61 8.53 -12.63
N ARG A 541 3.59 7.20 -12.78
CA ARG A 541 3.16 6.23 -11.77
C ARG A 541 3.84 4.88 -11.98
N PRO A 542 3.87 4.00 -10.96
CA PRO A 542 4.19 2.59 -11.17
C PRO A 542 3.34 1.97 -12.30
N LYS A 543 3.89 0.95 -12.96
CA LYS A 543 3.16 0.13 -13.93
C LYS A 543 1.86 -0.36 -13.30
N HIS A 544 0.77 -0.21 -14.04
CA HIS A 544 -0.58 -0.54 -13.61
C HIS A 544 -1.41 -0.99 -14.81
N GLU A 545 -2.50 -1.68 -14.53
CA GLU A 545 -3.53 -1.99 -15.51
C GLU A 545 -4.63 -0.91 -15.47
N THR A 546 -5.23 -0.60 -16.61
CA THR A 546 -6.38 0.32 -16.68
C THR A 546 -7.57 -0.41 -17.30
N ILE A 547 -8.64 -0.58 -16.53
CA ILE A 547 -9.85 -1.31 -16.92
C ILE A 547 -11.04 -0.36 -16.91
N ALA A 548 -11.59 -0.10 -18.11
CA ALA A 548 -12.85 0.62 -18.24
C ALA A 548 -14.01 -0.29 -17.82
N LEU A 549 -14.76 0.12 -16.78
CA LEU A 549 -15.87 -0.65 -16.27
C LEU A 549 -17.10 -0.55 -17.18
N PRO A 550 -17.78 -1.68 -17.46
CA PRO A 550 -19.06 -1.68 -18.14
C PRO A 550 -20.18 -1.04 -17.30
N ALA A 551 -21.38 -0.92 -17.87
CA ALA A 551 -22.51 -0.26 -17.22
C ALA A 551 -23.03 -0.96 -15.96
N ASP A 552 -22.77 -2.26 -15.81
CA ASP A 552 -23.07 -3.04 -14.61
C ASP A 552 -21.89 -3.07 -13.62
N GLY A 553 -20.78 -2.39 -13.94
CA GLY A 553 -19.60 -2.29 -13.09
C GLY A 553 -18.83 -3.59 -12.94
N LYS A 554 -19.10 -4.60 -13.78
CA LYS A 554 -18.48 -5.91 -13.67
C LYS A 554 -17.14 -6.00 -14.39
N ALA A 555 -16.10 -6.23 -13.62
CA ALA A 555 -14.77 -6.62 -14.09
C ALA A 555 -14.15 -7.59 -13.09
N SER A 556 -13.18 -8.38 -13.55
CA SER A 556 -12.45 -9.33 -12.72
C SER A 556 -11.02 -9.46 -13.21
N GLY A 557 -10.11 -9.80 -12.31
CA GLY A 557 -8.71 -10.02 -12.64
C GLY A 557 -8.00 -10.89 -11.61
N ALA A 558 -6.77 -11.24 -11.93
CA ALA A 558 -5.87 -11.98 -11.06
C ALA A 558 -4.46 -11.43 -11.25
N ALA A 559 -3.67 -11.38 -10.18
CA ALA A 559 -2.27 -10.96 -10.24
C ALA A 559 -1.45 -11.76 -9.23
N THR A 560 -0.27 -12.21 -9.66
CA THR A 560 0.75 -12.77 -8.78
C THR A 560 1.64 -11.65 -8.29
N VAL A 561 1.81 -11.56 -6.97
CA VAL A 561 2.62 -10.53 -6.30
C VAL A 561 3.70 -11.22 -5.48
N GLU A 562 4.96 -10.89 -5.76
CA GLU A 562 6.13 -11.38 -5.02
C GLU A 562 6.31 -10.59 -3.69
N ASP A 563 7.20 -11.08 -2.83
CA ASP A 563 7.52 -10.57 -1.49
C ASP A 563 7.86 -9.07 -1.48
N GLY A 564 7.01 -8.27 -0.81
CA GLY A 564 7.16 -6.81 -0.75
C GLY A 564 6.75 -6.07 -2.02
N GLY A 565 6.25 -6.80 -3.02
CA GLY A 565 5.72 -6.26 -4.27
C GLY A 565 4.32 -5.66 -4.15
N VAL A 566 3.92 -4.88 -5.15
CA VAL A 566 2.59 -4.27 -5.27
C VAL A 566 2.10 -4.31 -6.71
N HIS A 567 0.90 -4.84 -6.91
CA HIS A 567 0.19 -4.77 -8.19
C HIS A 567 -0.93 -3.71 -8.15
N TYR A 568 -1.13 -3.02 -9.27
CA TYR A 568 -2.04 -1.87 -9.37
C TYR A 568 -3.03 -2.03 -10.54
N VAL A 569 -4.31 -1.77 -10.26
CA VAL A 569 -5.40 -1.79 -11.24
C VAL A 569 -6.26 -0.53 -11.10
N ASP A 570 -6.28 0.31 -12.13
CA ASP A 570 -7.23 1.42 -12.27
C ASP A 570 -8.55 0.94 -12.84
N LEU A 571 -9.59 0.98 -12.02
CA LEU A 571 -10.98 0.73 -12.39
C LEU A 571 -11.62 2.07 -12.78
N VAL A 572 -11.90 2.24 -14.07
CA VAL A 572 -12.42 3.50 -14.64
C VAL A 572 -13.91 3.36 -14.89
N GLY A 573 -14.72 3.93 -14.01
CA GLY A 573 -16.17 4.00 -14.11
C GLY A 573 -16.68 4.97 -15.17
N GLN A 574 -18.00 5.06 -15.29
CA GLN A 574 -18.64 6.00 -16.21
C GLN A 574 -18.53 7.43 -15.68
N LYS A 575 -18.04 8.33 -16.53
CA LYS A 575 -18.05 9.77 -16.26
C LYS A 575 -19.45 10.33 -16.51
N ASP A 576 -20.29 10.27 -15.48
CA ASP A 576 -21.67 10.74 -15.50
C ASP A 576 -22.00 11.45 -14.17
N PRO A 577 -22.22 12.77 -14.16
CA PRO A 577 -22.47 13.55 -12.94
C PRO A 577 -23.75 13.13 -12.21
N SER A 578 -24.67 12.44 -12.91
CA SER A 578 -25.93 11.97 -12.34
C SER A 578 -25.83 10.58 -11.71
N LYS A 579 -24.68 9.89 -11.85
CA LYS A 579 -24.49 8.52 -11.40
C LYS A 579 -23.26 8.40 -10.50
N LEU A 580 -23.52 8.21 -9.22
CA LEU A 580 -22.54 7.74 -8.26
C LEU A 580 -22.97 6.33 -7.83
N TRP A 581 -22.09 5.35 -7.97
CA TRP A 581 -22.37 3.94 -7.68
C TRP A 581 -21.65 3.52 -6.40
N ASN A 582 -22.31 2.68 -5.60
CA ASN A 582 -21.60 1.78 -4.72
C ASN A 582 -21.03 0.64 -5.57
N MET A 583 -19.73 0.40 -5.42
CA MET A 583 -19.01 -0.68 -6.08
C MET A 583 -18.48 -1.62 -5.01
N ALA A 584 -18.90 -2.88 -5.06
CA ALA A 584 -18.27 -3.94 -4.28
C ALA A 584 -17.02 -4.41 -5.04
N VAL A 585 -15.89 -4.50 -4.32
CA VAL A 585 -14.69 -5.18 -4.79
C VAL A 585 -14.52 -6.43 -3.94
N ARG A 586 -14.88 -7.59 -4.50
CA ARG A 586 -14.65 -8.88 -3.86
C ARG A 586 -13.21 -9.31 -4.10
N THR A 587 -12.50 -9.66 -3.05
CA THR A 587 -11.09 -10.03 -3.08
C THR A 587 -10.93 -11.45 -2.58
N MET A 588 -10.16 -12.25 -3.31
CA MET A 588 -9.96 -13.67 -3.06
C MET A 588 -8.45 -13.94 -3.03
N GLN A 589 -8.00 -14.65 -2.02
CA GLN A 589 -6.62 -15.09 -1.82
C GLN A 589 -6.67 -16.42 -1.05
N ASP A 590 -5.55 -17.12 -0.94
CA ASP A 590 -5.50 -18.35 -0.17
C ASP A 590 -5.64 -18.09 1.36
N ASP A 591 -5.80 -19.16 2.13
CA ASP A 591 -6.15 -19.09 3.57
C ASP A 591 -5.08 -18.39 4.44
N ASP A 592 -3.89 -18.15 3.90
CA ASP A 592 -2.72 -17.58 4.58
C ASP A 592 -2.75 -16.05 4.73
N ARG A 593 -3.64 -15.35 3.99
CA ARG A 593 -3.93 -13.91 4.16
C ARG A 593 -2.73 -12.99 3.94
N ARG A 594 -1.82 -13.38 3.04
CA ARG A 594 -0.56 -12.65 2.77
C ARG A 594 -0.74 -11.35 1.99
N LEU A 595 -1.83 -11.23 1.24
CA LEU A 595 -2.13 -10.04 0.44
C LEU A 595 -3.02 -9.06 1.20
N THR A 596 -2.67 -7.78 1.07
CA THR A 596 -3.54 -6.68 1.45
C THR A 596 -4.12 -6.04 0.20
N PHE A 597 -5.43 -6.13 0.05
CA PHE A 597 -6.16 -5.45 -1.01
C PHE A 597 -6.58 -4.08 -0.50
N THR A 598 -6.23 -3.01 -1.21
CA THR A 598 -6.57 -1.62 -0.84
C THR A 598 -7.25 -0.92 -2.01
N VAL A 599 -8.38 -0.27 -1.77
CA VAL A 599 -9.06 0.56 -2.77
C VAL A 599 -8.89 2.03 -2.43
N VAL A 600 -8.45 2.81 -3.43
CA VAL A 600 -8.25 4.26 -3.29
C VAL A 600 -9.02 4.99 -4.38
N ASN A 601 -9.81 5.98 -3.99
CA ASN A 601 -10.69 6.72 -4.89
C ASN A 601 -10.11 8.10 -5.18
N TRP A 602 -9.83 8.37 -6.44
CA TRP A 602 -9.10 9.56 -6.85
C TRP A 602 -10.03 10.58 -7.51
N GLU A 603 -9.98 11.84 -7.05
CA GLU A 603 -10.54 12.98 -7.79
C GLU A 603 -9.55 13.41 -8.88
N ARG A 604 -8.28 13.46 -8.47
CA ARG A 604 -7.06 13.63 -9.27
C ARG A 604 -5.93 13.15 -8.37
N ILE A 605 -4.82 12.66 -8.90
CA ILE A 605 -3.71 12.29 -8.02
C ILE A 605 -3.05 13.57 -7.48
N PRO A 606 -2.81 13.70 -6.17
CA PRO A 606 -3.05 12.75 -5.07
C PRO A 606 -4.33 13.05 -4.25
N LYS A 607 -5.19 13.95 -4.71
CA LYS A 607 -6.45 14.31 -4.05
C LYS A 607 -7.49 13.19 -4.13
N ARG A 608 -7.89 12.69 -2.96
CA ARG A 608 -8.91 11.65 -2.84
C ARG A 608 -10.32 12.20 -2.88
N CYS A 609 -11.25 11.37 -3.35
CA CYS A 609 -12.68 11.67 -3.29
C CYS A 609 -13.28 11.55 -1.89
N TYR A 610 -12.73 10.64 -1.09
CA TYR A 610 -13.24 10.30 0.24
C TYR A 610 -12.07 10.14 1.21
N ALA A 611 -12.33 10.37 2.50
CA ALA A 611 -11.33 10.46 3.55
C ALA A 611 -10.79 9.10 4.03
N ASP A 612 -11.26 7.98 3.48
CA ASP A 612 -10.85 6.63 3.85
C ASP A 612 -10.56 5.80 2.60
N ASP A 613 -9.32 5.33 2.43
CA ASP A 613 -9.02 4.11 1.70
C ASP A 613 -9.48 2.91 2.52
N LYS A 614 -10.04 1.92 1.85
CA LYS A 614 -10.50 0.70 2.51
C LYS A 614 -9.59 -0.44 2.13
N SER A 615 -9.22 -1.26 3.11
CA SER A 615 -8.39 -2.42 2.89
C SER A 615 -8.97 -3.68 3.49
N ALA A 616 -8.61 -4.82 2.92
CA ALA A 616 -8.94 -6.13 3.45
C ALA A 616 -7.75 -7.10 3.30
N ARG A 617 -7.52 -7.88 4.34
CA ARG A 617 -6.62 -9.05 4.37
C ARG A 617 -7.36 -10.37 4.55
N ALA A 618 -8.65 -10.33 4.85
CA ALA A 618 -9.42 -11.55 5.04
C ALA A 618 -9.58 -12.29 3.70
N GLN A 619 -9.61 -13.62 3.77
CA GLN A 619 -10.04 -14.45 2.66
C GLN A 619 -11.49 -14.07 2.28
N ASP A 620 -11.77 -14.00 0.98
CA ASP A 620 -13.11 -13.74 0.44
C ASP A 620 -13.78 -12.49 1.04
N ALA A 621 -13.02 -11.41 1.17
CA ALA A 621 -13.54 -10.13 1.64
C ALA A 621 -14.27 -9.37 0.54
N THR A 622 -15.21 -8.52 0.93
CA THR A 622 -15.82 -7.51 0.04
C THR A 622 -15.50 -6.13 0.58
N ILE A 623 -14.87 -5.31 -0.27
CA ILE A 623 -14.54 -3.92 0.02
C ILE A 623 -15.53 -3.04 -0.75
N ASP A 624 -16.43 -2.36 -0.02
CA ASP A 624 -17.39 -1.45 -0.63
C ASP A 624 -16.79 -0.07 -0.85
N THR A 625 -16.80 0.44 -2.07
CA THR A 625 -16.30 1.78 -2.42
C THR A 625 -17.30 2.54 -3.29
N ARG A 626 -17.00 3.80 -3.65
CA ARG A 626 -17.89 4.66 -4.45
C ARG A 626 -17.25 5.13 -5.74
N ILE A 627 -17.90 4.94 -6.87
CA ILE A 627 -17.34 5.33 -8.18
C ILE A 627 -18.37 6.01 -9.06
N GLY A 628 -17.98 7.08 -9.75
CA GLY A 628 -18.83 7.82 -10.69
C GLY A 628 -18.73 9.34 -10.53
N GLY A 629 -19.72 10.05 -11.04
CA GLY A 629 -19.68 11.51 -11.12
C GLY A 629 -18.72 12.04 -12.19
N ASP A 630 -18.46 13.35 -12.15
CA ASP A 630 -17.56 14.02 -13.10
C ASP A 630 -16.07 13.89 -12.76
N THR A 631 -15.75 13.66 -11.49
CA THR A 631 -14.37 13.69 -10.98
C THR A 631 -13.97 12.44 -10.20
N CYS A 632 -14.92 11.65 -9.70
CA CYS A 632 -14.66 10.49 -8.83
C CYS A 632 -14.92 9.16 -9.53
N TYR A 633 -14.60 9.09 -10.82
CA TYR A 633 -14.87 7.95 -11.68
C TYR A 633 -13.69 6.98 -11.81
N VAL A 634 -12.65 7.12 -10.97
CA VAL A 634 -11.49 6.21 -10.98
C VAL A 634 -11.22 5.70 -9.57
N VAL A 635 -11.10 4.38 -9.46
CA VAL A 635 -10.69 3.68 -8.23
C VAL A 635 -9.45 2.86 -8.57
N THR A 636 -8.36 3.05 -7.84
CA THR A 636 -7.21 2.15 -7.92
C THR A 636 -7.38 1.03 -6.90
N LEU A 637 -7.44 -0.21 -7.37
CA LEU A 637 -7.25 -1.41 -6.56
C LEU A 637 -5.75 -1.72 -6.50
N MET A 638 -5.24 -1.87 -5.29
CA MET A 638 -3.85 -2.19 -5.00
C MET A 638 -3.80 -3.53 -4.29
N ILE A 639 -2.87 -4.38 -4.69
CA ILE A 639 -2.64 -5.70 -4.10
C ILE A 639 -1.19 -5.72 -3.65
N SER A 640 -0.94 -5.60 -2.34
CA SER A 640 0.41 -5.55 -1.77
C SER A 640 0.71 -6.80 -0.95
N HIS A 641 1.93 -7.32 -1.08
CA HIS A 641 2.43 -8.45 -0.32
C HIS A 641 3.24 -7.95 0.88
N GLY A 642 2.76 -8.22 2.10
CA GLY A 642 3.40 -7.71 3.32
C GLY A 642 4.36 -8.68 4.02
N ASP A 643 4.36 -9.94 3.59
CA ASP A 643 5.22 -11.02 4.09
C ASP A 643 6.45 -11.12 3.17
N LEU A 644 7.66 -11.09 3.73
CA LEU A 644 8.91 -11.11 2.96
C LEU A 644 9.59 -12.49 2.95
N ASP A 645 9.00 -13.48 3.62
CA ASP A 645 9.64 -14.77 3.89
C ASP A 645 9.15 -15.93 3.00
N GLU A 646 8.19 -15.67 2.11
CA GLU A 646 7.44 -16.68 1.35
C GLU A 646 7.41 -16.39 -0.17
N GLU A 647 7.13 -17.42 -0.96
CA GLU A 647 6.99 -17.30 -2.42
C GLU A 647 5.82 -16.39 -2.83
N SER A 648 5.77 -16.02 -4.11
CA SER A 648 4.72 -15.19 -4.69
C SER A 648 3.30 -15.70 -4.42
N GLU A 649 2.36 -14.80 -4.14
CA GLU A 649 0.95 -15.12 -3.88
C GLU A 649 0.03 -14.59 -4.99
N GLU A 650 -0.98 -15.36 -5.38
CA GLU A 650 -1.98 -14.95 -6.39
C GLU A 650 -3.22 -14.32 -5.74
N GLY A 651 -3.40 -13.01 -5.96
CA GLY A 651 -4.63 -12.30 -5.59
C GLY A 651 -5.62 -12.27 -6.74
N ARG A 652 -6.86 -12.66 -6.48
CA ARG A 652 -7.99 -12.58 -7.42
C ARG A 652 -9.00 -11.52 -6.96
N TRP A 653 -9.65 -10.86 -7.90
CA TRP A 653 -10.63 -9.84 -7.58
C TRP A 653 -11.78 -9.80 -8.59
N GLU A 654 -12.94 -9.38 -8.10
CA GLU A 654 -14.15 -9.16 -8.88
C GLU A 654 -14.82 -7.85 -8.44
N THR A 655 -15.46 -7.17 -9.37
CA THR A 655 -16.18 -5.92 -9.11
C THR A 655 -17.62 -6.01 -9.59
N ALA A 656 -18.51 -5.26 -8.95
CA ALA A 656 -19.87 -5.03 -9.42
C ALA A 656 -20.42 -3.75 -8.83
N TYR A 657 -21.25 -3.02 -9.59
CA TYR A 657 -22.11 -2.00 -8.99
C TYR A 657 -23.20 -2.68 -8.17
N THR A 658 -23.28 -2.39 -6.88
CA THR A 658 -24.27 -2.99 -5.97
C THR A 658 -25.53 -2.15 -5.84
N SER A 659 -25.40 -0.83 -5.94
CA SER A 659 -26.51 0.13 -5.90
C SER A 659 -26.06 1.52 -6.38
N LEU A 660 -27.01 2.39 -6.73
CA LEU A 660 -26.74 3.83 -6.81
C LEU A 660 -26.50 4.37 -5.39
N PHE A 661 -25.68 5.41 -5.24
CA PHE A 661 -25.48 6.04 -3.94
C PHE A 661 -26.68 6.96 -3.63
N GLY A 662 -27.14 6.95 -2.37
CA GLY A 662 -28.13 7.93 -1.93
C GLY A 662 -27.62 9.37 -2.00
N GLY A 663 -28.51 10.35 -2.12
CA GLY A 663 -28.15 11.76 -2.20
C GLY A 663 -28.65 12.56 -1.00
N ALA A 664 -27.81 13.42 -0.43
CA ALA A 664 -28.27 14.46 0.47
C ALA A 664 -28.91 15.58 -0.36
N VAL A 665 -30.22 15.76 -0.20
CA VAL A 665 -31.01 16.77 -0.90
C VAL A 665 -31.61 17.74 0.11
N GLY A 666 -31.68 19.03 -0.22
CA GLY A 666 -32.16 19.99 0.77
C GLY A 666 -32.75 21.26 0.21
N GLY A 667 -33.58 21.89 1.03
CA GLY A 667 -34.09 23.24 0.84
C GLY A 667 -33.26 24.26 1.63
N THR A 668 -33.88 25.36 2.02
CA THR A 668 -33.22 26.41 2.80
C THR A 668 -32.90 25.96 4.22
N ASP A 669 -33.88 25.40 4.95
CA ASP A 669 -33.68 25.06 6.38
C ASP A 669 -33.53 23.56 6.65
N VAL A 670 -33.81 22.72 5.66
CA VAL A 670 -33.86 21.26 5.83
C VAL A 670 -32.92 20.57 4.83
N GLU A 671 -32.27 19.50 5.28
CA GLU A 671 -31.52 18.54 4.48
C GLU A 671 -32.02 17.13 4.81
N ILE A 672 -32.21 16.29 3.79
CA ILE A 672 -32.60 14.88 3.95
C ILE A 672 -31.66 14.00 3.13
N GLY A 673 -31.27 12.85 3.68
CA GLY A 673 -30.47 11.87 2.94
C GLY A 673 -31.35 10.82 2.33
N VAL A 674 -31.49 10.80 1.01
CA VAL A 674 -32.40 9.90 0.28
C VAL A 674 -31.63 8.74 -0.31
N GLN A 675 -32.05 7.51 -0.01
CA GLN A 675 -31.50 6.30 -0.61
C GLN A 675 -32.20 5.94 -1.93
N PRO A 676 -31.58 5.13 -2.81
CA PRO A 676 -32.18 4.74 -4.09
C PRO A 676 -33.53 4.06 -3.98
N GLY A 677 -33.80 3.37 -2.87
CA GLY A 677 -35.09 2.74 -2.59
C GLY A 677 -36.18 3.71 -2.11
N GLY A 678 -35.90 5.01 -1.95
CA GLY A 678 -36.87 6.02 -1.51
C GLY A 678 -37.08 6.12 0.00
N ASN A 679 -36.33 5.34 0.79
CA ASN A 679 -36.15 5.55 2.23
C ASN A 679 -35.03 6.57 2.49
N LEU A 680 -34.90 6.99 3.74
CA LEU A 680 -33.92 7.98 4.20
C LEU A 680 -32.68 7.32 4.81
N ILE A 681 -31.75 8.19 5.22
CA ILE A 681 -30.45 7.94 5.84
C ILE A 681 -29.38 7.64 4.79
N THR A 682 -28.58 8.67 4.44
CA THR A 682 -27.40 8.53 3.56
C THR A 682 -26.12 8.99 4.26
N PRO A 683 -24.97 8.31 4.08
CA PRO A 683 -23.72 8.73 4.71
C PRO A 683 -23.04 9.89 3.96
N GLY A 684 -22.23 10.69 4.67
CA GLY A 684 -21.33 11.68 4.06
C GLY A 684 -21.72 13.14 4.22
N GLY A 685 -22.66 13.46 5.11
CA GLY A 685 -22.94 14.82 5.54
C GLY A 685 -21.90 15.37 6.52
N SER A 686 -21.97 16.68 6.78
CA SER A 686 -21.18 17.30 7.86
C SER A 686 -21.53 16.67 9.21
N PRO A 687 -20.59 16.53 10.17
CA PRO A 687 -20.89 16.02 11.50
C PRO A 687 -22.01 16.84 12.16
N SER A 688 -23.05 16.16 12.66
CA SER A 688 -24.16 16.79 13.37
C SER A 688 -23.69 17.55 14.63
N ALA A 689 -24.55 18.43 15.14
CA ALA A 689 -24.25 19.22 16.34
C ALA A 689 -24.40 18.42 17.64
N GLY A 690 -25.27 17.41 17.68
CA GLY A 690 -25.48 16.55 18.85
C GLY A 690 -24.45 15.44 18.95
N THR A 691 -24.67 14.34 18.23
CA THR A 691 -23.90 13.09 18.34
C THR A 691 -22.68 13.03 17.43
N ARG A 692 -22.48 14.04 16.57
CA ARG A 692 -21.40 14.11 15.56
C ARG A 692 -21.53 13.09 14.43
N THR A 693 -22.71 12.49 14.25
CA THR A 693 -22.96 11.58 13.11
C THR A 693 -22.75 12.31 11.78
N THR A 694 -22.14 11.62 10.81
CA THR A 694 -22.00 12.09 9.42
C THR A 694 -23.10 11.53 8.52
N GLU A 695 -24.01 10.73 9.05
CA GLU A 695 -25.19 10.28 8.34
C GLU A 695 -26.24 11.38 8.34
N VAL A 696 -26.94 11.53 7.23
CA VAL A 696 -28.02 12.51 7.06
C VAL A 696 -29.33 11.74 6.93
N GLY A 697 -30.17 11.81 7.95
CA GLY A 697 -31.55 11.34 7.90
C GLY A 697 -32.49 12.50 7.59
N LEU A 698 -32.73 13.33 8.60
CA LEU A 698 -33.45 14.61 8.53
C LEU A 698 -32.74 15.64 9.41
N ARG A 699 -32.15 16.65 8.78
CA ARG A 699 -31.32 17.65 9.44
C ARG A 699 -31.93 19.03 9.40
N TYR A 700 -31.93 19.70 10.55
CA TYR A 700 -32.27 21.11 10.65
C TYR A 700 -31.02 21.97 10.48
N LYS A 701 -30.83 22.52 9.28
CA LYS A 701 -29.61 23.28 8.91
C LYS A 701 -29.26 24.42 9.88
N PRO A 702 -30.22 25.22 10.40
CA PRO A 702 -29.89 26.32 11.32
C PRO A 702 -29.22 25.89 12.62
N THR A 703 -29.54 24.70 13.16
CA THR A 703 -28.90 24.16 14.37
C THR A 703 -27.92 23.03 14.08
N ASN A 704 -27.90 22.54 12.84
CA ASN A 704 -27.19 21.33 12.41
C ASN A 704 -27.55 20.09 13.27
N LEU A 705 -28.78 20.03 13.78
CA LEU A 705 -29.27 18.89 14.58
C LEU A 705 -29.87 17.83 13.64
N GLU A 706 -29.58 16.57 13.93
CA GLU A 706 -30.14 15.37 13.30
C GLU A 706 -31.36 14.86 14.09
N ALA A 707 -32.26 14.14 13.43
CA ALA A 707 -33.47 13.60 14.06
C ALA A 707 -33.83 12.16 13.71
N VAL A 708 -33.13 11.54 12.76
CA VAL A 708 -33.48 10.21 12.26
C VAL A 708 -32.28 9.26 12.22
N SER A 709 -31.06 9.78 12.11
CA SER A 709 -29.83 8.98 12.03
C SER A 709 -28.84 9.28 13.15
N ALA A 710 -29.31 9.82 14.28
CA ALA A 710 -28.40 10.21 15.36
C ALA A 710 -27.91 8.99 16.17
N VAL A 711 -28.62 7.86 16.11
CA VAL A 711 -28.27 6.57 16.74
C VAL A 711 -28.36 5.44 15.71
N ALA A 712 -27.61 4.36 15.93
CA ALA A 712 -27.30 3.32 14.93
C ALA A 712 -28.49 2.43 14.47
N CYS A 713 -29.74 2.73 14.84
CA CYS A 713 -30.90 2.05 14.27
C CYS A 713 -31.26 2.74 12.96
N HIS A 714 -30.94 2.13 11.80
CA HIS A 714 -31.40 2.65 10.51
C HIS A 714 -32.87 2.28 10.25
N CYS A 715 -33.74 2.74 11.14
CA CYS A 715 -35.09 2.21 11.34
C CYS A 715 -36.17 3.07 10.66
N GLU A 716 -35.74 4.08 9.91
CA GLU A 716 -36.56 4.78 8.92
C GLU A 716 -36.82 3.91 7.68
N GLY A 717 -38.06 3.90 7.21
CA GLY A 717 -38.39 3.19 5.98
C GLY A 717 -39.82 3.38 5.50
N TRP A 718 -40.12 2.70 4.40
CA TRP A 718 -41.47 2.64 3.86
C TRP A 718 -41.79 1.24 3.33
N GLY A 719 -43.08 0.92 3.27
CA GLY A 719 -43.55 -0.28 2.62
C GLY A 719 -44.92 -0.11 2.00
N ILE A 720 -45.29 -1.03 1.13
CA ILE A 720 -46.58 -1.09 0.49
C ILE A 720 -47.12 -2.51 0.59
N GLN A 721 -48.40 -2.63 0.87
CA GLN A 721 -49.15 -3.88 0.79
C GLN A 721 -50.23 -3.75 -0.27
N VAL A 722 -50.22 -4.68 -1.21
CA VAL A 722 -51.16 -4.78 -2.33
C VAL A 722 -52.15 -5.89 -2.01
N THR A 723 -53.42 -5.53 -1.88
CA THR A 723 -54.52 -6.48 -1.65
C THR A 723 -55.47 -6.45 -2.85
N PRO A 724 -55.52 -7.52 -3.67
CA PRO A 724 -56.40 -7.59 -4.84
C PRO A 724 -57.88 -7.69 -4.42
N PRO A 725 -58.82 -7.38 -5.31
CA PRO A 725 -60.25 -7.55 -5.03
C PRO A 725 -60.59 -8.99 -4.61
N GLY A 726 -61.33 -9.12 -3.50
CA GLY A 726 -61.67 -10.42 -2.90
C GLY A 726 -60.65 -10.93 -1.87
N GLY A 727 -59.50 -10.28 -1.69
CA GLY A 727 -58.58 -10.47 -0.56
C GLY A 727 -57.76 -11.77 -0.56
N VAL A 728 -57.71 -12.48 -1.69
CA VAL A 728 -56.90 -13.70 -1.83
C VAL A 728 -55.58 -13.36 -2.51
N GLY A 729 -54.46 -13.52 -1.78
CA GLY A 729 -53.14 -13.06 -2.19
C GLY A 729 -52.83 -11.70 -1.59
N GLN A 730 -51.73 -11.57 -0.85
CA GLN A 730 -51.23 -10.29 -0.34
C GLN A 730 -49.76 -10.23 -0.71
N TRP A 731 -49.36 -9.14 -1.36
CA TRP A 731 -47.97 -8.89 -1.71
C TRP A 731 -47.51 -7.65 -0.97
N SER A 732 -46.30 -7.71 -0.43
CA SER A 732 -45.66 -6.55 0.18
C SER A 732 -44.26 -6.32 -0.39
N GLY A 733 -43.93 -5.05 -0.56
CA GLY A 733 -42.62 -4.55 -0.95
C GLY A 733 -42.23 -3.42 0.00
N TRP A 734 -40.97 -3.33 0.39
CA TRP A 734 -40.54 -2.31 1.36
C TRP A 734 -39.06 -1.98 1.20
N SER A 735 -38.67 -0.83 1.76
CA SER A 735 -37.28 -0.34 1.81
C SER A 735 -37.01 0.26 3.18
N HIS A 736 -35.83 0.02 3.75
CA HIS A 736 -35.47 0.50 5.07
C HIS A 736 -33.97 0.81 5.20
N GLY A 737 -33.63 1.87 5.93
CA GLY A 737 -32.27 2.20 6.32
C GLY A 737 -31.20 2.11 5.23
N VAL A 738 -29.98 1.74 5.62
CA VAL A 738 -28.88 1.39 4.69
C VAL A 738 -28.95 -0.07 4.21
N HIS A 739 -29.75 -0.92 4.85
CA HIS A 739 -29.81 -2.37 4.58
C HIS A 739 -30.67 -2.74 3.35
N GLY A 740 -31.44 -1.79 2.82
CA GLY A 740 -31.96 -1.86 1.46
C GLY A 740 -33.37 -2.41 1.31
N LEU A 741 -33.60 -3.03 0.15
CA LEU A 741 -34.91 -3.33 -0.44
C LEU A 741 -35.35 -4.76 -0.12
N SER A 742 -36.65 -4.99 0.06
CA SER A 742 -37.18 -6.34 0.27
C SER A 742 -37.01 -7.23 -0.97
N ALA A 743 -36.98 -8.55 -0.77
CA ALA A 743 -36.83 -9.51 -1.87
C ALA A 743 -37.93 -9.46 -2.95
N ASN A 744 -39.07 -8.82 -2.66
CA ASN A 744 -40.20 -8.66 -3.57
C ASN A 744 -40.26 -7.25 -4.20
N ALA A 745 -39.16 -6.52 -4.17
CA ALA A 745 -39.04 -5.22 -4.80
C ALA A 745 -37.69 -5.09 -5.53
N GLU A 746 -37.65 -4.21 -6.53
CA GLU A 746 -36.43 -3.84 -7.24
C GLU A 746 -36.41 -2.33 -7.53
N ILE A 747 -35.22 -1.72 -7.55
CA ILE A 747 -35.04 -0.32 -7.96
C ILE A 747 -35.04 -0.26 -9.49
N VAL A 748 -35.98 0.48 -10.06
CA VAL A 748 -36.08 0.73 -11.51
C VAL A 748 -35.18 1.89 -11.91
N SER A 749 -35.19 2.97 -11.14
CA SER A 749 -34.33 4.13 -11.39
C SER A 749 -34.16 4.98 -10.13
N PHE A 750 -33.02 5.66 -10.03
CA PHE A 750 -32.80 6.71 -9.05
C PHE A 750 -32.03 7.86 -9.70
N THR A 751 -32.48 9.08 -9.48
CA THR A 751 -31.79 10.30 -9.92
C THR A 751 -31.72 11.29 -8.78
N THR A 752 -30.64 12.06 -8.68
CA THR A 752 -30.47 13.05 -7.62
C THR A 752 -29.71 14.29 -8.10
N THR A 753 -30.03 15.42 -7.49
CA THR A 753 -29.34 16.71 -7.55
C THR A 753 -29.19 17.24 -6.12
N PRO A 754 -28.43 18.32 -5.86
CA PRO A 754 -28.36 18.89 -4.51
C PRO A 754 -29.71 19.31 -3.90
N THR A 755 -30.76 19.47 -4.73
CA THR A 755 -32.09 19.95 -4.29
C THR A 755 -33.24 19.03 -4.65
N THR A 756 -33.02 17.92 -5.37
CA THR A 756 -34.09 17.01 -5.78
C THR A 756 -33.61 15.57 -5.83
N ALA A 757 -34.51 14.61 -5.63
CA ALA A 757 -34.26 13.21 -5.93
C ALA A 757 -35.53 12.54 -6.46
N THR A 758 -35.38 11.54 -7.32
CA THR A 758 -36.50 10.73 -7.78
C THR A 758 -36.11 9.27 -7.64
N SER A 759 -36.87 8.50 -6.86
CA SER A 759 -36.73 7.05 -6.71
C SER A 759 -37.94 6.38 -7.35
N VAL A 760 -37.71 5.33 -8.15
CA VAL A 760 -38.75 4.48 -8.71
C VAL A 760 -38.44 3.04 -8.36
N VAL A 761 -39.35 2.41 -7.61
CA VAL A 761 -39.27 1.01 -7.17
C VAL A 761 -40.41 0.23 -7.79
N ARG A 762 -40.14 -0.98 -8.28
CA ARG A 762 -41.14 -1.91 -8.79
C ARG A 762 -41.30 -3.08 -7.84
N LEU A 763 -42.53 -3.47 -7.53
CA LEU A 763 -42.82 -4.73 -6.86
C LEU A 763 -42.75 -5.89 -7.85
N VAL A 764 -42.08 -6.97 -7.45
CA VAL A 764 -41.96 -8.20 -8.23
C VAL A 764 -42.83 -9.31 -7.63
N GLY A 765 -43.39 -10.17 -8.50
CA GLY A 765 -44.21 -11.31 -8.08
C GLY A 765 -45.71 -11.01 -7.88
N THR A 766 -46.17 -9.80 -8.16
CA THR A 766 -47.60 -9.44 -8.24
C THR A 766 -48.20 -9.85 -9.59
N ASP A 767 -49.52 -10.11 -9.63
CA ASP A 767 -50.23 -10.42 -10.89
C ASP A 767 -50.14 -9.27 -11.92
N TYR A 768 -50.10 -8.03 -11.42
CA TYR A 768 -49.86 -6.82 -12.20
C TYR A 768 -48.71 -6.03 -11.58
N PRO A 769 -47.73 -5.55 -12.37
CA PRO A 769 -46.66 -4.70 -11.86
C PRO A 769 -47.20 -3.49 -11.10
N VAL A 770 -46.63 -3.23 -9.92
CA VAL A 770 -46.89 -2.04 -9.10
C VAL A 770 -45.60 -1.24 -8.99
N TYR A 771 -45.68 0.04 -9.27
CA TYR A 771 -44.58 0.99 -9.17
C TYR A 771 -44.84 1.96 -8.04
N VAL A 772 -43.82 2.24 -7.24
CA VAL A 772 -43.82 3.27 -6.21
C VAL A 772 -42.76 4.28 -6.61
N GLN A 773 -43.19 5.51 -6.87
CA GLN A 773 -42.32 6.63 -7.19
C GLN A 773 -42.35 7.64 -6.05
N HIS A 774 -41.17 8.04 -5.59
CA HIS A 774 -40.97 9.16 -4.67
C HIS A 774 -40.27 10.30 -5.42
N ASP A 775 -40.91 11.46 -5.53
CA ASP A 775 -40.32 12.70 -6.06
C ASP A 775 -40.06 13.69 -4.91
N PHE A 776 -38.78 13.83 -4.57
CA PHE A 776 -38.24 14.66 -3.50
C PHE A 776 -37.88 16.04 -4.05
N ARG A 777 -38.50 17.11 -3.52
CA ARG A 777 -38.23 18.50 -3.96
C ARG A 777 -38.40 19.53 -2.83
N PRO A 778 -37.85 20.75 -2.97
CA PRO A 778 -38.04 21.78 -1.97
C PRO A 778 -39.51 22.17 -1.85
N SER A 779 -40.01 22.33 -0.63
CA SER A 779 -41.37 22.81 -0.41
C SER A 779 -41.47 24.33 -0.64
N SER A 780 -42.69 24.83 -0.76
CA SER A 780 -43.00 26.27 -0.71
C SER A 780 -42.69 26.92 0.65
N ARG A 781 -42.44 26.10 1.67
CA ARG A 781 -42.07 26.49 3.02
C ARG A 781 -40.63 26.08 3.30
N PRO A 782 -39.73 26.98 3.74
CA PRO A 782 -38.34 26.61 4.01
C PRO A 782 -38.20 25.56 5.12
N GLU A 783 -39.16 25.51 6.05
CA GLU A 783 -39.20 24.57 7.16
C GLU A 783 -39.56 23.13 6.74
N LEU A 784 -40.07 22.94 5.52
CA LEU A 784 -40.54 21.65 5.01
C LEU A 784 -39.86 21.29 3.69
N TYR A 785 -39.87 20.01 3.39
CA TYR A 785 -39.37 19.40 2.18
C TYR A 785 -40.45 18.45 1.66
N ASP A 786 -40.84 18.61 0.38
CA ASP A 786 -41.97 17.92 -0.23
C ASP A 786 -41.53 16.59 -0.85
N VAL A 787 -42.31 15.55 -0.59
CA VAL A 787 -42.15 14.24 -1.23
C VAL A 787 -43.49 13.83 -1.81
N GLU A 788 -43.60 13.93 -3.13
CA GLU A 788 -44.77 13.44 -3.85
C GLU A 788 -44.61 11.94 -4.08
N VAL A 789 -45.52 11.15 -3.49
CA VAL A 789 -45.54 9.70 -3.63
C VAL A 789 -46.62 9.35 -4.64
N THR A 790 -46.22 8.66 -5.71
CA THR A 790 -47.13 8.18 -6.75
C THR A 790 -47.05 6.67 -6.81
N ILE A 791 -48.19 5.99 -6.75
CA ILE A 791 -48.29 4.55 -6.87
C ILE A 791 -49.08 4.25 -8.13
N THR A 792 -48.47 3.49 -9.04
CA THR A 792 -49.10 3.09 -10.31
C THR A 792 -49.24 1.57 -10.34
N SER A 793 -50.42 1.08 -10.74
CA SER A 793 -50.67 -0.35 -10.96
C SER A 793 -51.21 -0.57 -12.38
N LEU A 794 -50.71 -1.64 -13.02
CA LEU A 794 -51.18 -2.08 -14.34
C LEU A 794 -52.45 -2.96 -14.26
N ALA A 795 -53.15 -2.96 -13.12
CA ALA A 795 -54.39 -3.69 -12.95
C ALA A 795 -55.54 -3.05 -13.76
N PRO A 796 -56.39 -3.85 -14.44
CA PRO A 796 -57.59 -3.33 -15.09
C PRO A 796 -58.63 -2.84 -14.05
N GLU A 797 -59.57 -1.98 -14.47
CA GLU A 797 -60.59 -1.35 -13.60
C GLU A 797 -61.39 -2.36 -12.73
N ALA A 798 -61.62 -3.58 -13.23
CA ALA A 798 -62.32 -4.62 -12.49
C ALA A 798 -61.50 -5.21 -11.31
N ASP A 799 -60.18 -5.03 -11.34
CA ASP A 799 -59.20 -5.65 -10.46
C ASP A 799 -58.37 -4.63 -9.65
N VAL A 800 -58.88 -3.40 -9.48
CA VAL A 800 -58.18 -2.33 -8.74
C VAL A 800 -57.82 -2.77 -7.32
N PRO A 801 -56.52 -2.84 -6.97
CA PRO A 801 -56.12 -3.30 -5.67
C PRO A 801 -56.37 -2.23 -4.60
N HIS A 802 -56.64 -2.70 -3.38
CA HIS A 802 -56.49 -1.86 -2.19
C HIS A 802 -55.02 -1.77 -1.82
N ILE A 803 -54.54 -0.54 -1.63
CA ILE A 803 -53.14 -0.22 -1.34
C ILE A 803 -53.03 0.39 0.05
N THR A 804 -52.29 -0.28 0.92
CA THR A 804 -51.82 0.29 2.19
C THR A 804 -50.36 0.70 2.03
N TYR A 805 -50.06 1.99 2.18
CA TYR A 805 -48.69 2.50 2.24
C TYR A 805 -48.30 2.74 3.70
N ARG A 806 -47.19 2.15 4.16
CA ARG A 806 -46.59 2.41 5.46
C ARG A 806 -45.43 3.38 5.33
N ARG A 807 -45.40 4.40 6.18
CA ARG A 807 -44.15 5.11 6.55
C ARG A 807 -43.83 4.85 8.00
N VAL A 808 -42.57 4.52 8.28
CA VAL A 808 -42.04 4.38 9.64
C VAL A 808 -40.84 5.31 9.80
N VAL A 809 -40.82 6.05 10.90
CA VAL A 809 -39.72 6.94 11.28
C VAL A 809 -39.42 6.67 12.74
N ASP A 810 -38.17 6.33 13.01
CA ASP A 810 -37.61 6.34 14.36
C ASP A 810 -37.10 7.75 14.67
N TRP A 811 -37.61 8.36 15.73
CA TRP A 811 -37.23 9.73 16.06
C TRP A 811 -36.06 9.69 17.03
N ASP A 812 -34.87 10.05 16.55
CA ASP A 812 -33.65 10.19 17.33
C ASP A 812 -33.29 11.68 17.46
N VAL A 813 -34.12 12.46 18.15
CA VAL A 813 -34.02 13.93 18.08
C VAL A 813 -32.87 14.44 18.93
N GLU A 814 -31.83 14.94 18.27
CA GLU A 814 -30.71 15.59 18.93
C GLU A 814 -31.15 16.86 19.69
N PRO A 815 -30.48 17.21 20.81
CA PRO A 815 -29.25 16.60 21.35
C PRO A 815 -29.48 15.42 22.32
N THR A 816 -30.70 14.93 22.45
CA THR A 816 -31.05 13.83 23.38
C THR A 816 -31.71 12.69 22.60
N PRO A 817 -30.99 12.06 21.66
CA PRO A 817 -31.57 10.95 20.92
C PRO A 817 -31.96 9.81 21.89
N THR A 818 -32.98 9.04 21.54
CA THR A 818 -33.69 8.05 22.36
C THR A 818 -34.48 8.63 23.55
N GLU A 819 -34.59 9.95 23.64
CA GLU A 819 -35.38 10.66 24.65
C GLU A 819 -36.17 11.82 24.02
N GLU A 820 -37.23 11.48 23.28
CA GLU A 820 -38.03 12.43 22.51
C GLU A 820 -39.44 12.57 23.07
N TYR A 821 -40.04 13.73 22.84
CA TYR A 821 -41.49 13.89 22.93
C TYR A 821 -42.11 13.88 21.54
N VAL A 822 -43.07 12.98 21.32
CA VAL A 822 -43.75 12.81 20.03
C VAL A 822 -45.24 13.16 20.15
N THR A 823 -45.71 13.96 19.19
CA THR A 823 -47.13 14.24 18.97
C THR A 823 -47.54 13.69 17.63
N VAL A 824 -48.55 12.81 17.60
CA VAL A 824 -49.17 12.32 16.36
C VAL A 824 -50.59 12.84 16.27
N LYS A 825 -50.93 13.42 15.12
CA LYS A 825 -52.29 13.73 14.71
C LYS A 825 -52.67 12.85 13.53
N ALA A 826 -53.61 11.94 13.73
CA ALA A 826 -53.97 10.89 12.79
C ALA A 826 -55.47 10.89 12.42
N ASP A 827 -56.23 11.91 12.82
CA ASP A 827 -57.68 11.98 12.60
C ASP A 827 -58.01 12.32 11.13
N HIS A 828 -57.95 11.32 10.24
CA HIS A 828 -58.26 11.44 8.82
C HIS A 828 -58.73 10.08 8.25
N GLU A 829 -59.64 10.08 7.27
CA GLU A 829 -60.26 8.85 6.75
C GLU A 829 -59.28 7.94 5.99
N ASN A 830 -58.23 8.51 5.40
CA ASN A 830 -57.16 7.75 4.74
C ASN A 830 -56.11 7.17 5.70
N VAL A 831 -56.19 7.44 7.01
CA VAL A 831 -55.26 6.83 7.98
C VAL A 831 -55.90 5.55 8.51
N GLU A 832 -55.33 4.40 8.14
CA GLU A 832 -55.81 3.09 8.58
C GLU A 832 -55.26 2.70 9.95
N PHE A 833 -54.05 3.16 10.26
CA PHE A 833 -53.38 2.92 11.52
C PHE A 833 -52.29 3.97 11.77
N ALA A 834 -52.12 4.33 13.03
CA ALA A 834 -51.00 5.14 13.50
C ALA A 834 -50.56 4.69 14.89
N SER A 835 -49.25 4.68 15.15
CA SER A 835 -48.69 4.39 16.48
C SER A 835 -47.35 5.09 16.71
N ASP A 836 -46.85 5.02 17.95
CA ASP A 836 -45.57 5.57 18.38
C ASP A 836 -44.37 4.61 18.19
N TYR A 837 -44.53 3.47 17.51
CA TYR A 837 -43.46 2.47 17.45
C TYR A 837 -42.49 2.69 16.27
N GLY A 838 -41.56 3.63 16.43
CA GLY A 838 -40.53 3.98 15.43
C GLY A 838 -39.63 2.82 15.00
N LEU A 839 -39.44 1.84 15.89
CA LEU A 839 -38.65 0.63 15.65
C LEU A 839 -39.43 -0.48 14.91
N ALA A 840 -40.64 -0.20 14.44
CA ALA A 840 -41.44 -1.17 13.69
C ALA A 840 -40.83 -1.48 12.32
N GLY A 841 -41.07 -2.69 11.82
CA GLY A 841 -40.72 -3.02 10.43
C GLY A 841 -41.55 -2.19 9.43
N PRO A 842 -40.97 -1.81 8.28
CA PRO A 842 -41.65 -1.02 7.26
C PRO A 842 -42.71 -1.82 6.48
N ASP A 843 -42.73 -3.15 6.60
CA ASP A 843 -43.71 -4.02 5.94
C ASP A 843 -45.10 -3.88 6.58
N PRO A 844 -46.12 -3.35 5.87
CA PRO A 844 -47.48 -3.28 6.41
C PRO A 844 -48.07 -4.66 6.75
N ALA A 845 -47.61 -5.73 6.08
CA ALA A 845 -48.07 -7.10 6.33
C ALA A 845 -47.54 -7.70 7.64
N SER A 846 -46.53 -7.08 8.26
CA SER A 846 -45.97 -7.50 9.56
C SER A 846 -46.89 -7.22 10.76
N GLY A 847 -48.05 -6.59 10.52
CA GLY A 847 -49.02 -6.23 11.53
C GLY A 847 -48.95 -4.76 11.92
N ARG A 848 -49.74 -4.37 12.93
CA ARG A 848 -49.94 -2.99 13.38
C ARG A 848 -49.42 -2.83 14.82
N PRO A 849 -48.09 -2.74 15.01
CA PRO A 849 -47.52 -2.77 16.34
C PRO A 849 -47.65 -1.42 17.04
N VAL A 850 -47.72 -1.45 18.37
CA VAL A 850 -47.87 -0.28 19.24
C VAL A 850 -46.81 -0.39 20.33
N LEU A 851 -46.07 0.69 20.59
CA LEU A 851 -45.14 0.75 21.70
C LEU A 851 -45.89 1.12 22.98
N HIS A 852 -46.49 2.32 23.01
CA HIS A 852 -47.33 2.79 24.10
C HIS A 852 -48.64 3.44 23.65
N ASN A 853 -48.65 4.10 22.49
CA ASN A 853 -49.77 4.92 22.01
C ASN A 853 -50.16 4.59 20.56
N SER A 854 -51.45 4.70 20.27
CA SER A 854 -52.00 4.54 18.92
C SER A 854 -53.06 5.59 18.60
N GLY A 855 -53.27 5.88 17.32
CA GLY A 855 -54.10 6.98 16.86
C GLY A 855 -53.47 8.35 17.18
N SER A 856 -54.31 9.34 17.47
CA SER A 856 -53.85 10.69 17.82
C SER A 856 -53.43 10.78 19.30
N PHE A 857 -52.24 11.31 19.56
CA PHE A 857 -51.71 11.56 20.91
C PHE A 857 -50.80 12.79 20.91
N THR A 858 -50.59 13.38 22.08
CA THR A 858 -49.84 14.63 22.24
C THR A 858 -48.76 14.44 23.28
N ASP A 859 -47.53 14.81 22.90
CA ASP A 859 -46.36 14.86 23.77
C ASP A 859 -46.13 13.57 24.57
N ALA A 860 -46.31 12.41 23.91
CA ALA A 860 -45.90 11.13 24.48
C ALA A 860 -44.37 11.13 24.64
N GLY A 861 -43.84 10.68 25.77
CA GLY A 861 -42.40 10.75 26.07
C GLY A 861 -42.06 11.36 27.43
N PRO A 862 -40.75 11.49 27.77
CA PRO A 862 -39.62 11.17 26.91
C PRO A 862 -39.21 9.70 27.03
N TYR A 863 -39.01 9.05 25.88
CA TYR A 863 -38.44 7.71 25.71
C TYR A 863 -38.23 7.46 24.21
N ASP A 864 -37.42 6.46 23.89
CA ASP A 864 -37.13 6.03 22.51
C ASP A 864 -38.40 5.60 21.78
N GLN A 865 -38.77 6.36 20.76
CA GLN A 865 -40.04 6.18 20.05
C GLN A 865 -40.01 6.85 18.67
N GLY A 866 -41.08 6.66 17.92
CA GLY A 866 -41.17 7.23 16.59
C GLY A 866 -42.59 7.39 16.11
N THR A 867 -42.82 7.05 14.84
CA THR A 867 -44.15 7.04 14.25
C THR A 867 -44.27 5.97 13.18
N VAL A 868 -45.40 5.27 13.19
CA VAL A 868 -45.88 4.46 12.06
C VAL A 868 -47.15 5.10 11.53
N PHE A 869 -47.24 5.25 10.21
CA PHE A 869 -48.49 5.59 9.51
C PHE A 869 -48.79 4.54 8.46
N ASP A 870 -49.93 3.84 8.59
CA ASP A 870 -50.53 3.06 7.50
C ASP A 870 -51.61 3.93 6.83
N LEU A 871 -51.41 4.20 5.56
CA LEU A 871 -52.22 5.09 4.75
C LEU A 871 -52.92 4.29 3.65
N ASN A 872 -54.24 4.38 3.60
CA ASN A 872 -55.00 3.93 2.44
C ASN A 872 -54.71 4.89 1.29
N VAL A 873 -54.29 4.36 0.15
CA VAL A 873 -54.05 5.14 -1.08
C VAL A 873 -55.21 4.92 -2.03
N PRO A 874 -56.12 5.89 -2.20
CA PRO A 874 -57.19 5.78 -3.17
C PRO A 874 -56.62 5.71 -4.59
N MET A 875 -56.92 4.60 -5.29
CA MET A 875 -56.50 4.38 -6.67
C MET A 875 -57.61 4.80 -7.63
N ALA A 876 -57.27 5.50 -8.70
CA ALA A 876 -58.19 5.96 -9.74
C ALA A 876 -57.62 5.73 -11.15
N ASP A 877 -58.50 5.61 -12.14
CA ASP A 877 -58.09 5.42 -13.54
C ASP A 877 -57.32 6.63 -14.07
N ILE A 878 -56.25 6.37 -14.81
CA ILE A 878 -55.49 7.39 -15.54
C ILE A 878 -55.84 7.33 -17.03
N PRO A 879 -56.13 8.47 -17.69
CA PRO A 879 -56.37 8.49 -19.13
C PRO A 879 -55.14 8.05 -19.93
N GLY A 880 -55.22 6.90 -20.62
CA GLY A 880 -54.14 6.38 -21.44
C GLY A 880 -54.57 5.25 -22.39
N PRO A 881 -53.69 4.82 -23.32
CA PRO A 881 -53.95 3.68 -24.20
C PRO A 881 -53.98 2.33 -23.46
N GLU A 882 -53.54 2.30 -22.21
CA GLU A 882 -53.49 1.14 -21.33
C GLU A 882 -54.39 1.37 -20.10
N THR A 883 -54.97 0.31 -19.55
CA THR A 883 -55.83 0.36 -18.35
C THR A 883 -54.97 0.45 -17.10
N TRP A 884 -54.47 1.63 -16.76
CA TRP A 884 -53.68 1.86 -15.55
C TRP A 884 -54.52 2.53 -14.48
N VAL A 885 -54.19 2.25 -13.23
CA VAL A 885 -54.69 3.00 -12.08
C VAL A 885 -53.54 3.62 -11.29
N GLU A 886 -53.78 4.80 -10.74
CA GLU A 886 -52.81 5.58 -9.99
C GLU A 886 -53.45 6.18 -8.74
N GLY A 887 -52.65 6.28 -7.68
CA GLY A 887 -52.97 7.07 -6.49
C GLY A 887 -51.74 7.85 -6.05
N SER A 888 -51.96 9.07 -5.56
CA SER A 888 -50.87 9.94 -5.11
C SER A 888 -51.20 10.70 -3.83
N PHE A 889 -50.15 11.07 -3.10
CA PHE A 889 -50.21 11.88 -1.89
C PHE A 889 -48.86 12.56 -1.65
N HIS A 890 -48.84 13.55 -0.76
CA HIS A 890 -47.61 14.20 -0.33
C HIS A 890 -47.23 13.76 1.08
N LEU A 891 -45.93 13.51 1.27
CA LEU A 891 -45.28 13.54 2.57
C LEU A 891 -44.48 14.83 2.70
N TYR A 892 -44.36 15.34 3.92
CA TYR A 892 -43.54 16.50 4.24
C TYR A 892 -42.55 16.17 5.34
N TYR A 893 -41.26 16.16 5.02
CA TYR A 893 -40.20 16.12 6.02
C TYR A 893 -39.82 17.53 6.41
N GLY A 894 -39.56 17.79 7.69
CA GLY A 894 -39.21 19.16 8.06
C GLY A 894 -38.67 19.37 9.45
N ALA A 895 -38.26 20.60 9.69
CA ALA A 895 -37.84 21.06 11.00
C ALA A 895 -38.04 22.57 11.14
N ALA A 896 -38.42 22.99 12.33
CA ALA A 896 -38.71 24.38 12.66
C ALA A 896 -38.12 24.74 14.03
N PRO A 897 -37.89 26.03 14.35
CA PRO A 897 -37.26 26.43 15.62
C PRO A 897 -38.18 26.28 16.86
N SER A 898 -39.46 25.96 16.65
CA SER A 898 -40.47 25.74 17.69
C SER A 898 -41.65 24.94 17.14
N GLN A 899 -42.47 24.36 18.02
CA GLN A 899 -43.67 23.64 17.63
C GLN A 899 -44.67 24.53 16.88
N ASP A 900 -44.89 25.76 17.36
CA ASP A 900 -45.83 26.68 16.73
C ASP A 900 -45.44 26.97 15.27
N LYS A 901 -44.14 27.06 14.98
CA LYS A 901 -43.63 27.26 13.62
C LYS A 901 -43.76 26.02 12.75
N ALA A 902 -43.55 24.83 13.32
CA ALA A 902 -43.82 23.57 12.62
C ALA A 902 -45.30 23.45 12.23
N LEU A 903 -46.21 23.77 13.15
CA LEU A 903 -47.65 23.77 12.92
C LEU A 903 -48.09 24.81 11.90
N GLU A 904 -47.50 26.02 11.93
CA GLU A 904 -47.73 27.07 10.91
C GLU A 904 -47.34 26.58 9.51
N ALA A 905 -46.19 25.92 9.37
CA ALA A 905 -45.71 25.39 8.10
C ALA A 905 -46.60 24.25 7.58
N LEU A 906 -47.01 23.30 8.44
CA LEU A 906 -47.95 22.22 8.09
C LEU A 906 -49.32 22.76 7.66
N ALA A 907 -49.83 23.77 8.35
CA ALA A 907 -51.09 24.42 8.00
C ALA A 907 -50.99 25.12 6.63
N ALA A 908 -49.84 25.73 6.31
CA ALA A 908 -49.62 26.41 5.03
C ALA A 908 -49.62 25.46 3.83
N VAL A 909 -49.11 24.24 3.98
CA VAL A 909 -49.16 23.21 2.92
C VAL A 909 -50.46 22.40 2.92
N GLY A 910 -51.26 22.52 3.99
CA GLY A 910 -52.54 21.85 4.15
C GLY A 910 -52.40 20.37 4.52
N ALA A 911 -51.43 20.01 5.36
CA ALA A 911 -51.23 18.64 5.83
C ALA A 911 -52.10 18.34 7.07
N PRO A 912 -53.20 17.57 6.95
CA PRO A 912 -54.11 17.30 8.07
C PRO A 912 -53.57 16.31 9.10
N VAL A 913 -52.65 15.44 8.69
CA VAL A 913 -52.04 14.36 9.48
C VAL A 913 -50.55 14.66 9.63
N TYR A 914 -50.01 14.47 10.83
CA TYR A 914 -48.59 14.72 11.07
C TYR A 914 -48.07 14.00 12.32
N SER A 915 -46.75 13.87 12.38
CA SER A 915 -45.96 13.58 13.57
C SER A 915 -44.99 14.74 13.82
N LEU A 916 -44.91 15.18 15.08
CA LEU A 916 -43.94 16.16 15.55
C LEU A 916 -43.03 15.51 16.60
N ALA A 917 -41.73 15.73 16.49
CA ALA A 917 -40.75 15.21 17.45
C ALA A 917 -39.88 16.33 18.01
N LYS A 918 -39.61 16.26 19.32
CA LYS A 918 -38.91 17.29 20.09
C LYS A 918 -37.90 16.64 21.05
N PRO A 919 -36.71 17.23 21.26
CA PRO A 919 -35.74 16.66 22.18
C PRO A 919 -36.15 16.88 23.64
N ASN A 920 -35.69 16.03 24.55
CA ASN A 920 -35.82 16.18 26.01
C ASN A 920 -34.87 17.25 26.57
N THR A 921 -35.14 18.52 26.25
CA THR A 921 -34.37 19.68 26.73
C THR A 921 -35.22 20.63 27.58
N PRO A 922 -34.61 21.52 28.39
CA PRO A 922 -35.36 22.45 29.22
C PRO A 922 -36.34 23.31 28.39
N GLY A 923 -37.64 23.23 28.72
CA GLY A 923 -38.72 23.92 28.00
C GLY A 923 -39.59 23.00 27.15
N ASN A 924 -39.12 21.78 26.85
CA ASN A 924 -39.92 20.74 26.19
C ASN A 924 -40.68 19.87 27.22
N PRO A 925 -41.84 19.33 26.84
CA PRO A 925 -42.45 19.38 25.50
C PRO A 925 -43.12 20.72 25.14
N GLY A 926 -43.20 21.67 26.07
CA GLY A 926 -44.01 22.88 25.95
C GLY A 926 -43.69 23.83 24.77
N SER A 927 -42.41 24.10 24.47
CA SER A 927 -42.05 25.08 23.41
C SER A 927 -41.67 24.45 22.07
N GLY A 928 -41.09 23.24 22.09
CA GLY A 928 -40.49 22.62 20.90
C GLY A 928 -39.20 23.28 20.43
N SER A 929 -38.48 23.95 21.33
CA SER A 929 -37.17 24.56 21.04
C SER A 929 -36.05 23.67 21.59
N PRO A 930 -34.83 23.68 21.01
CA PRO A 930 -34.36 24.52 19.92
C PRO A 930 -34.88 24.12 18.53
N SER A 931 -35.47 22.94 18.40
CA SER A 931 -36.00 22.40 17.14
C SER A 931 -37.22 21.50 17.40
N THR A 932 -38.18 21.54 16.46
CA THR A 932 -39.28 20.58 16.32
C THR A 932 -39.21 19.99 14.93
N PHE A 933 -39.04 18.68 14.84
CA PHE A 933 -39.00 17.93 13.60
C PHE A 933 -40.40 17.46 13.19
N VAL A 934 -40.58 17.23 11.88
CA VAL A 934 -41.89 17.06 11.25
C VAL A 934 -41.88 15.91 10.25
N LEU A 935 -42.89 15.05 10.35
CA LEU A 935 -43.39 14.23 9.25
C LEU A 935 -44.87 14.58 9.01
N GLY A 936 -45.21 15.18 7.89
CA GLY A 936 -46.59 15.52 7.50
C GLY A 936 -47.12 14.62 6.39
N TYR A 937 -48.43 14.41 6.34
CA TYR A 937 -49.14 13.77 5.23
C TYR A 937 -50.25 14.68 4.71
N LYS A 938 -50.39 14.72 3.39
CA LYS A 938 -51.47 15.41 2.68
C LYS A 938 -52.00 14.53 1.53
N PRO A 939 -53.30 14.19 1.52
CA PRO A 939 -53.90 13.52 0.37
C PRO A 939 -53.97 14.45 -0.84
N VAL A 940 -53.79 13.91 -2.05
CA VAL A 940 -54.19 14.60 -3.29
C VAL A 940 -55.68 14.37 -3.47
N SER A 941 -56.44 15.47 -3.60
CA SER A 941 -57.92 15.46 -3.69
C SER A 941 -58.42 15.19 -5.10
#